data_AF-A0A126R9I6-F1
#
_entry.id   AF-A0A126R9I6-F1
#
_cell.length_a   1.000
_cell.length_b   1.000
_cell.length_c   1.000
_cell.angle_alpha   90.00
_cell.angle_beta   90.00
_cell.angle_gamma   90.00
#
_symmetry.space_group_name_H-M   'P 1'
#
loop_
_entity.id
_entity.type
_entity.pdbx_description
1 polymer ?
#
loop_
_entity_poly.entity_id
_entity_poly.type
_entity_poly.pdbx_seq_one_letter_code
_entity_poly.pdbx_strand_id
1 'polypeptide(L)'
;MEGAVDKHGVIDGAEGTSAVIGTGTLVKTSSQHLASAPARPIVVVLGMHRSGTSLLSNVLHYLGVDMADLTDHVSSNNAGGFWERPDLVAIQDEILLAIGRPISQADHALPFPPGWWRRKEVQAIKPRLIAYLSEQLAKSSNLWGFKDPRTCRLLPLWWEVFRDLNLRPIYVHAVRNPAEASVSMSKKSKIRKVSVATSEMMWLSYNYDILRYVTTEQAPILVDYNEWFEDPAAVAVRLVEGLGIGSDLSLNDARECVEAIVKGEFRHQVADGNDLGSAMPVATLLYGAMISDRSARATLAQLPTIDLLFRSIKPVVDQLHANVKEQAELVSKLAAAEQHRAELELSHQQYATSQKKMSEEQAKLLDAIRANESDLNARLDIATAEVTELTAKELRRHCRMRGLLKIARDWRARACEERATATELHRKYESAQSELSSLEGRLAELTESSTIFRRRSAELEDRNSRLINWATEQRRHVEQLKGHINHRAVPDASILLSTLKSDISLSLDGKIDYFDRVGVSGRIRMTDLPNVIPVVEVRVDGEFLFAQSCGPALPNEEGYPFLITWCSIAPKFAGRRGSIEVPGAAQQIGYFDIPNDLVAYHVSPAERAAEIFGGTISEAQDYQRWIAEHETAEDLRLAQDFAARIEHADMFTIWVFGATDVNFSATIRSLTAQLYGNWEAICIGALPYLECLDPRVRCIEAAELPSVLELYGEDALFTFAEAGDLLSRTALLHLAVTVKACPDFSLIYSDEDRIDPVTGVRANPYMKGDWSTDLALVQDYFCRLALMRSSFLKRGNSSIIDLAALYRTALSCALADEPKVIHVPFVLYHRSYENQDHGRNLASAVEEALRAFPDRFARASVAHNAMGNWSIDWALPAPPPRVSLIVPTRDRVDLLRVCVDGFLHQTDYPDLEIIIADNDSVEDETKAYFAEIGKDKRVSIVPCPGPFNYSVINNLAASHASGSILGLMNNDLKVIDRNWLAQMTARIVRPEIGIVGAKLLYGDDTVQHAGVTLGIGLASHIYKGFSTLHHGRHGRLTLSQDVSAVTAACLLVRREVWDEVGGLEETLPVAYNDVDFCLKVSAAGYRVLWAAEILMYHLESQSRGKDISPEKRERLDTDKKRMRERWGERLDKDPFHSPNLSNLCTDASLSYPARVTPSWQETN
;
A
#
# COMPACT_ATOMS: atom_id res chain seq x y z
N MET A 1 20.54 58.70 16.97
CA MET A 1 21.82 59.43 17.05
C MET A 1 22.39 59.54 15.65
N GLU A 2 23.24 60.53 15.40
CA GLU A 2 23.90 60.74 14.10
C GLU A 2 25.29 60.07 14.07
N GLY A 3 25.84 59.85 12.87
CA GLY A 3 27.29 59.88 12.63
C GLY A 3 28.02 58.60 12.20
N ALA A 4 28.97 58.77 11.26
CA ALA A 4 30.05 57.86 10.83
C ALA A 4 29.65 56.56 10.07
N VAL A 5 30.08 56.22 8.84
CA VAL A 5 31.21 56.63 7.94
C VAL A 5 32.58 56.17 8.48
N ASP A 6 33.51 55.48 7.81
CA ASP A 6 33.80 55.05 6.40
C ASP A 6 34.47 53.64 6.48
N LYS A 7 34.78 52.74 5.52
CA LYS A 7 35.21 52.68 4.09
C LYS A 7 34.87 51.28 3.51
N HIS A 8 34.91 50.91 2.22
CA HIS A 8 34.92 51.55 0.87
C HIS A 8 34.75 50.38 -0.16
N GLY A 9 34.38 50.62 -1.43
CA GLY A 9 34.32 49.55 -2.44
C GLY A 9 33.61 49.89 -3.77
N VAL A 10 34.12 50.87 -4.50
CA VAL A 10 33.60 51.38 -5.81
C VAL A 10 34.09 50.41 -6.94
N ILE A 11 33.39 50.13 -8.05
CA ILE A 11 33.05 51.01 -9.20
C ILE A 11 31.69 50.67 -9.85
N ASP A 12 30.94 51.73 -10.18
CA ASP A 12 29.87 52.01 -11.18
C ASP A 12 29.46 50.89 -12.18
N GLY A 13 28.23 50.79 -12.70
CA GLY A 13 27.04 51.67 -12.77
C GLY A 13 26.29 51.36 -14.10
N ALA A 14 25.13 51.88 -14.51
CA ALA A 14 23.98 52.67 -13.99
C ALA A 14 22.86 52.54 -15.08
N GLU A 15 21.57 52.84 -14.98
CA GLU A 15 20.60 53.38 -13.98
C GLU A 15 19.17 52.93 -14.45
N GLY A 16 18.01 53.25 -13.84
CA GLY A 16 17.72 54.03 -12.64
C GLY A 16 16.23 53.97 -12.18
N THR A 17 16.06 53.99 -10.85
CA THR A 17 14.90 54.43 -10.03
C THR A 17 13.44 54.02 -10.33
N SER A 18 12.89 53.28 -9.37
CA SER A 18 11.47 53.21 -8.97
C SER A 18 10.95 54.53 -8.34
N ALA A 19 9.62 54.75 -8.37
CA ALA A 19 8.89 55.45 -7.31
C ALA A 19 7.37 55.09 -7.33
N VAL A 20 6.71 55.15 -6.16
CA VAL A 20 5.25 54.94 -5.98
C VAL A 20 4.72 55.96 -4.95
N ILE A 21 3.39 56.12 -4.89
CA ILE A 21 2.57 56.89 -3.93
C ILE A 21 2.32 58.36 -4.33
N GLY A 22 1.03 58.70 -4.48
CA GLY A 22 0.53 60.05 -4.72
C GLY A 22 -0.99 60.09 -4.87
N THR A 23 -1.72 60.47 -3.82
CA THR A 23 -3.19 60.60 -3.82
C THR A 23 -3.63 61.95 -4.41
N GLY A 24 -4.61 61.99 -5.33
CA GLY A 24 -5.12 63.27 -5.83
C GLY A 24 -6.31 63.21 -6.80
N THR A 25 -7.49 63.49 -6.24
CA THR A 25 -8.60 64.31 -6.79
C THR A 25 -8.88 64.36 -8.31
N LEU A 26 -10.16 64.10 -8.66
CA LEU A 26 -10.78 64.34 -9.97
C LEU A 26 -10.45 65.71 -10.61
N VAL A 27 -9.90 65.68 -11.82
CA VAL A 27 -9.85 66.83 -12.74
C VAL A 27 -10.55 66.47 -14.05
N LYS A 28 -11.55 67.27 -14.45
CA LYS A 28 -12.20 67.15 -15.76
C LYS A 28 -11.34 67.82 -16.84
N THR A 29 -10.59 67.05 -17.63
CA THR A 29 -9.98 67.54 -18.88
C THR A 29 -10.72 66.99 -20.10
N SER A 30 -11.56 67.84 -20.67
CA SER A 30 -12.04 67.88 -22.06
C SER A 30 -11.62 66.71 -22.97
N SER A 31 -12.57 65.82 -23.26
CA SER A 31 -12.46 64.82 -24.32
C SER A 31 -12.49 65.48 -25.72
N GLN A 32 -11.31 65.75 -26.29
CA GLN A 32 -11.21 65.97 -27.74
C GLN A 32 -11.41 64.63 -28.45
N HIS A 33 -12.53 64.49 -29.15
CA HIS A 33 -12.80 63.31 -29.98
C HIS A 33 -11.85 63.29 -31.19
N LEU A 34 -10.74 62.56 -31.06
CA LEU A 34 -10.25 61.80 -32.21
C LEU A 34 -11.31 60.72 -32.50
N ALA A 35 -12.03 60.90 -33.60
CA ALA A 35 -12.98 59.89 -34.07
C ALA A 35 -12.20 58.66 -34.55
N SER A 36 -12.18 57.61 -33.71
CA SER A 36 -11.68 56.31 -34.10
C SER A 36 -12.43 55.81 -35.33
N ALA A 37 -11.72 55.33 -36.35
CA ALA A 37 -12.35 54.74 -37.52
C ALA A 37 -13.33 53.62 -37.11
N PRO A 38 -14.55 53.59 -37.68
CA PRO A 38 -15.58 52.66 -37.24
C PRO A 38 -15.10 51.21 -37.40
N ALA A 39 -15.23 50.43 -36.33
CA ALA A 39 -14.72 49.06 -36.26
C ALA A 39 -15.30 48.18 -37.39
N ARG A 40 -14.43 47.50 -38.15
CA ARG A 40 -14.84 46.70 -39.32
C ARG A 40 -15.73 45.54 -38.87
N PRO A 41 -16.94 45.36 -39.45
CA PRO A 41 -17.78 44.23 -39.11
C PRO A 41 -17.15 42.89 -39.56
N ILE A 42 -17.34 41.85 -38.74
CA ILE A 42 -16.90 40.48 -39.01
C ILE A 42 -17.99 39.50 -38.55
N VAL A 43 -18.34 38.52 -39.39
CA VAL A 43 -19.39 37.53 -39.09
C VAL A 43 -18.78 36.31 -38.40
N VAL A 44 -19.34 35.93 -37.26
CA VAL A 44 -18.84 34.80 -36.46
C VAL A 44 -19.97 33.81 -36.24
N VAL A 45 -19.90 32.66 -36.92
CA VAL A 45 -20.89 31.58 -36.76
C VAL A 45 -20.57 30.77 -35.52
N LEU A 46 -21.46 30.87 -34.53
CA LEU A 46 -21.43 30.10 -33.29
C LEU A 46 -22.44 28.94 -33.37
N GLY A 47 -22.17 27.90 -32.58
CA GLY A 47 -22.99 26.70 -32.48
C GLY A 47 -22.14 25.42 -32.44
N MET A 48 -22.65 24.43 -31.73
CA MET A 48 -22.00 23.13 -31.58
C MET A 48 -22.00 22.32 -32.91
N HIS A 49 -21.18 21.27 -33.00
CA HIS A 49 -21.21 20.34 -34.12
C HIS A 49 -22.63 19.75 -34.30
N ARG A 50 -23.09 19.62 -35.55
CA ARG A 50 -24.44 19.16 -35.94
C ARG A 50 -25.62 20.09 -35.58
N SER A 51 -25.42 21.23 -34.91
CA SER A 51 -26.46 22.25 -34.68
C SER A 51 -26.80 23.11 -35.91
N GLY A 52 -26.64 22.60 -37.14
CA GLY A 52 -26.95 23.34 -38.37
C GLY A 52 -25.89 24.37 -38.84
N THR A 53 -24.80 24.58 -38.11
CA THR A 53 -23.77 25.60 -38.42
C THR A 53 -23.22 25.56 -39.86
N SER A 54 -23.09 24.39 -40.49
CA SER A 54 -22.68 24.28 -41.90
C SER A 54 -23.77 24.70 -42.91
N LEU A 55 -25.05 24.48 -42.59
CA LEU A 55 -26.17 24.95 -43.42
C LEU A 55 -26.26 26.48 -43.36
N LEU A 56 -26.15 27.04 -42.14
CA LEU A 56 -26.07 28.47 -41.93
C LEU A 56 -24.87 29.10 -42.66
N SER A 57 -23.69 28.48 -42.60
CA SER A 57 -22.49 28.99 -43.30
C SER A 57 -22.68 29.05 -44.81
N ASN A 58 -23.35 28.05 -45.40
CA ASN A 58 -23.71 28.06 -46.82
C ASN A 58 -24.70 29.18 -47.15
N VAL A 59 -25.77 29.36 -46.36
CA VAL A 59 -26.73 30.46 -46.56
C VAL A 59 -26.06 31.82 -46.44
N LEU A 60 -25.21 32.04 -45.43
CA LEU A 60 -24.43 33.27 -45.27
C LEU A 60 -23.52 33.55 -46.49
N HIS A 61 -22.95 32.50 -47.08
CA HIS A 61 -22.13 32.65 -48.29
C HIS A 61 -22.94 33.12 -49.50
N TYR A 62 -24.13 32.53 -49.73
CA TYR A 62 -25.05 33.00 -50.77
C TYR A 62 -25.60 34.41 -50.52
N LEU A 63 -25.71 34.84 -49.26
CA LEU A 63 -26.03 36.22 -48.87
C LEU A 63 -24.82 37.19 -48.97
N GLY A 64 -23.71 36.77 -49.60
CA GLY A 64 -22.56 37.63 -49.92
C GLY A 64 -21.45 37.68 -48.87
N VAL A 65 -21.52 36.87 -47.80
CA VAL A 65 -20.46 36.77 -46.80
C VAL A 65 -19.31 35.88 -47.30
N ASP A 66 -18.07 36.35 -47.18
CA ASP A 66 -16.89 35.52 -47.40
C ASP A 66 -16.73 34.56 -46.22
N MET A 67 -17.20 33.32 -46.38
CA MET A 67 -17.26 32.28 -45.34
C MET A 67 -16.23 31.16 -45.53
N ALA A 68 -15.56 31.08 -46.68
CA ALA A 68 -14.61 30.01 -47.03
C ALA A 68 -13.47 30.54 -47.90
N ASP A 69 -12.30 29.89 -47.82
CA ASP A 69 -11.16 30.22 -48.67
C ASP A 69 -11.40 29.71 -50.11
N LEU A 70 -11.14 30.54 -51.11
CA LEU A 70 -11.47 30.28 -52.53
C LEU A 70 -10.68 29.13 -53.19
N THR A 71 -9.88 28.40 -52.41
CA THR A 71 -9.04 27.28 -52.84
C THR A 71 -9.10 26.13 -51.83
N ASP A 72 -10.21 25.38 -51.79
CA ASP A 72 -10.11 23.93 -52.08
C ASP A 72 -11.43 23.15 -52.19
N HIS A 73 -11.40 22.17 -53.11
CA HIS A 73 -12.12 20.90 -53.07
C HIS A 73 -13.67 20.88 -52.96
N VAL A 74 -14.34 21.27 -54.06
CA VAL A 74 -15.53 20.50 -54.49
C VAL A 74 -15.07 19.12 -54.97
N SER A 75 -14.91 18.19 -54.03
CA SER A 75 -14.62 16.78 -54.34
C SER A 75 -15.92 16.00 -54.58
N SER A 76 -15.93 15.14 -55.60
CA SER A 76 -17.13 14.43 -56.07
C SER A 76 -17.73 13.41 -55.07
N ASN A 77 -17.11 13.23 -53.91
CA ASN A 77 -17.57 12.34 -52.82
C ASN A 77 -18.07 13.09 -51.56
N ASN A 78 -18.17 14.43 -51.56
CA ASN A 78 -18.74 15.21 -50.45
C ASN A 78 -19.55 16.42 -50.96
N ALA A 79 -20.82 16.21 -51.31
CA ALA A 79 -21.72 17.21 -51.89
C ALA A 79 -22.23 18.31 -50.90
N GLY A 80 -21.48 18.62 -49.85
CA GLY A 80 -21.85 19.55 -48.78
C GLY A 80 -20.74 19.65 -47.74
N GLY A 81 -19.66 20.35 -48.11
CA GLY A 81 -18.38 20.32 -47.42
C GLY A 81 -18.35 20.89 -45.99
N PHE A 82 -17.16 20.77 -45.38
CA PHE A 82 -16.84 21.52 -44.16
C PHE A 82 -16.59 22.99 -44.52
N TRP A 83 -17.00 23.90 -43.64
CA TRP A 83 -16.87 25.36 -43.80
C TRP A 83 -15.81 25.94 -42.85
N GLU A 84 -15.13 25.06 -42.12
CA GLU A 84 -14.03 25.34 -41.22
C GLU A 84 -12.73 25.59 -42.01
N ARG A 85 -12.17 26.81 -41.91
CA ARG A 85 -10.90 27.17 -42.57
C ARG A 85 -9.72 26.41 -41.93
N PRO A 86 -8.95 25.56 -42.67
CA PRO A 86 -8.03 24.59 -42.04
C PRO A 86 -6.95 25.15 -41.12
N ASP A 87 -6.30 26.25 -41.50
CA ASP A 87 -5.26 26.89 -40.68
C ASP A 87 -5.83 27.41 -39.35
N LEU A 88 -7.07 27.93 -39.39
CA LEU A 88 -7.73 28.43 -38.20
C LEU A 88 -8.14 27.29 -37.25
N VAL A 89 -8.57 26.16 -37.80
CA VAL A 89 -8.80 24.92 -37.03
C VAL A 89 -7.52 24.49 -36.32
N ALA A 90 -6.39 24.45 -37.03
CA ALA A 90 -5.11 24.04 -36.47
C ALA A 90 -4.67 24.95 -35.31
N ILE A 91 -4.79 26.28 -35.45
CA ILE A 91 -4.47 27.23 -34.37
C ILE A 91 -5.42 27.07 -33.18
N GLN A 92 -6.71 26.80 -33.39
CA GLN A 92 -7.66 26.57 -32.29
C GLN A 92 -7.47 25.22 -31.59
N ASP A 93 -7.11 24.14 -32.31
CA ASP A 93 -6.72 22.87 -31.68
C ASP A 93 -5.41 23.00 -30.87
N GLU A 94 -4.44 23.81 -31.32
CA GLU A 94 -3.23 24.13 -30.56
C GLU A 94 -3.55 24.85 -29.24
N ILE A 95 -4.51 25.78 -29.24
CA ILE A 95 -5.00 26.44 -28.03
C ILE A 95 -5.71 25.46 -27.10
N LEU A 96 -6.53 24.54 -27.63
CA LEU A 96 -7.19 23.49 -26.85
C LEU A 96 -6.19 22.50 -26.23
N LEU A 97 -5.10 22.18 -26.93
CA LEU A 97 -3.97 21.41 -26.39
C LEU A 97 -3.24 22.17 -25.28
N ALA A 98 -2.96 23.47 -25.47
CA ALA A 98 -2.26 24.31 -24.49
C ALA A 98 -3.03 24.51 -23.17
N ILE A 99 -4.36 24.40 -23.17
CA ILE A 99 -5.17 24.39 -21.94
C ILE A 99 -5.42 22.99 -21.36
N GLY A 100 -4.96 21.93 -22.03
CA GLY A 100 -5.18 20.54 -21.64
C GLY A 100 -6.63 20.06 -21.80
N ARG A 101 -7.34 20.52 -22.85
CA ARG A 101 -8.72 20.13 -23.19
C ARG A 101 -8.92 19.90 -24.70
N PRO A 102 -8.09 19.09 -25.39
CA PRO A 102 -8.24 18.80 -26.81
C PRO A 102 -9.57 18.09 -27.11
N ILE A 103 -10.17 18.39 -28.27
CA ILE A 103 -11.49 17.86 -28.67
C ILE A 103 -11.56 16.33 -28.83
N SER A 104 -10.41 15.65 -28.81
CA SER A 104 -10.28 14.19 -28.84
C SER A 104 -10.42 13.51 -27.47
N GLN A 105 -10.43 14.27 -26.36
CA GLN A 105 -10.56 13.76 -24.99
C GLN A 105 -11.96 14.04 -24.42
N ALA A 106 -12.43 13.16 -23.53
CA ALA A 106 -13.79 13.21 -22.97
C ALA A 106 -14.03 14.43 -22.06
N ASP A 107 -12.96 14.97 -21.48
CA ASP A 107 -12.94 16.13 -20.59
C ASP A 107 -13.08 17.47 -21.33
N HIS A 108 -13.07 17.49 -22.66
CA HIS A 108 -13.37 18.68 -23.47
C HIS A 108 -14.79 19.24 -23.18
N ALA A 109 -15.70 18.38 -22.71
CA ALA A 109 -17.04 18.75 -22.26
C ALA A 109 -17.09 19.36 -20.85
N LEU A 110 -15.95 19.64 -20.20
CA LEU A 110 -15.89 20.26 -18.87
C LEU A 110 -15.68 21.78 -18.93
N PRO A 111 -15.98 22.53 -17.86
CA PRO A 111 -15.53 23.92 -17.73
C PRO A 111 -14.00 24.04 -17.94
N PHE A 112 -13.59 25.02 -18.74
CA PHE A 112 -12.16 25.36 -18.86
C PHE A 112 -11.66 26.07 -17.59
N PRO A 113 -10.36 25.98 -17.25
CA PRO A 113 -9.82 26.60 -16.04
C PRO A 113 -10.09 28.11 -15.96
N PRO A 114 -10.34 28.69 -14.76
CA PRO A 114 -10.49 30.13 -14.60
C PRO A 114 -9.31 30.91 -15.21
N GLY A 115 -9.62 31.91 -16.04
CA GLY A 115 -8.62 32.77 -16.69
C GLY A 115 -7.73 32.07 -17.74
N TRP A 116 -8.11 30.89 -18.25
CA TRP A 116 -7.28 30.10 -19.19
C TRP A 116 -6.70 30.90 -20.37
N TRP A 117 -7.44 31.89 -20.89
CA TRP A 117 -7.03 32.70 -22.05
C TRP A 117 -5.89 33.68 -21.75
N ARG A 118 -5.58 33.92 -20.47
CA ARG A 118 -4.45 34.74 -20.00
C ARG A 118 -3.21 33.93 -19.63
N ARG A 119 -3.26 32.60 -19.77
CA ARG A 119 -2.10 31.73 -19.57
C ARG A 119 -0.99 32.07 -20.59
N LYS A 120 0.27 31.96 -20.15
CA LYS A 120 1.46 32.35 -20.94
C LYS A 120 1.54 31.57 -22.25
N GLU A 121 1.14 30.30 -22.20
CA GLU A 121 1.13 29.33 -23.29
C GLU A 121 0.10 29.75 -24.36
N VAL A 122 -1.09 30.17 -23.93
CA VAL A 122 -2.17 30.61 -24.84
C VAL A 122 -1.88 32.00 -25.43
N GLN A 123 -1.36 32.92 -24.62
CA GLN A 123 -0.96 34.25 -25.08
C GLN A 123 0.25 34.21 -26.03
N ALA A 124 1.09 33.16 -26.00
CA ALA A 124 2.12 32.93 -27.01
C ALA A 124 1.55 32.52 -28.39
N ILE A 125 0.37 31.90 -28.43
CA ILE A 125 -0.30 31.50 -29.69
C ILE A 125 -1.09 32.67 -30.29
N LYS A 126 -1.67 33.54 -29.45
CA LYS A 126 -2.52 34.68 -29.84
C LYS A 126 -1.98 35.54 -31.01
N PRO A 127 -0.69 35.89 -31.13
CA PRO A 127 -0.17 36.65 -32.28
C PRO A 127 -0.40 35.96 -33.64
N ARG A 128 -0.47 34.62 -33.69
CA ARG A 128 -0.76 33.88 -34.94
C ARG A 128 -2.21 33.99 -35.37
N LEU A 129 -3.18 34.04 -34.43
CA LEU A 129 -4.57 34.38 -34.74
C LEU A 129 -4.69 35.81 -35.31
N ILE A 130 -3.98 36.77 -34.71
CA ILE A 130 -3.96 38.16 -35.16
C ILE A 130 -3.37 38.27 -36.57
N ALA A 131 -2.24 37.60 -36.83
CA ALA A 131 -1.60 37.59 -38.14
C ALA A 131 -2.48 36.96 -39.23
N TYR A 132 -3.02 35.75 -38.98
CA TYR A 132 -3.91 35.06 -39.92
C TYR A 132 -5.15 35.91 -40.25
N LEU A 133 -5.83 36.46 -39.24
CA LEU A 133 -7.04 37.25 -39.47
C LEU A 133 -6.74 38.57 -40.19
N SER A 134 -5.60 39.21 -39.91
CA SER A 134 -5.15 40.40 -40.64
C SER A 134 -4.93 40.11 -42.12
N GLU A 135 -4.31 38.97 -42.43
CA GLU A 135 -4.02 38.57 -43.81
C GLU A 135 -5.31 38.29 -44.60
N GLN A 136 -6.27 37.55 -44.04
CA GLN A 136 -7.52 37.25 -44.72
C GLN A 136 -8.41 38.50 -44.90
N LEU A 137 -8.46 39.38 -43.89
CA LEU A 137 -9.17 40.66 -44.00
C LEU A 137 -8.54 41.62 -45.02
N ALA A 138 -7.23 41.50 -45.29
CA ALA A 138 -6.56 42.27 -46.36
C ALA A 138 -6.85 41.72 -47.77
N LYS A 139 -7.13 40.41 -47.89
CA LYS A 139 -7.49 39.76 -49.18
C LYS A 139 -8.97 39.97 -49.57
N SER A 140 -9.87 40.09 -48.59
CA SER A 140 -11.32 40.14 -48.85
C SER A 140 -11.87 41.56 -48.90
N SER A 141 -12.51 41.90 -50.02
CA SER A 141 -13.28 43.15 -50.22
C SER A 141 -14.66 43.14 -49.56
N ASN A 142 -15.16 41.96 -49.19
CA ASN A 142 -16.54 41.77 -48.77
C ASN A 142 -16.65 41.78 -47.23
N LEU A 143 -17.88 41.56 -46.73
CA LEU A 143 -18.10 41.22 -45.34
C LEU A 143 -17.51 39.82 -45.08
N TRP A 144 -16.46 39.75 -44.28
CA TRP A 144 -15.75 38.51 -44.00
C TRP A 144 -16.34 37.79 -42.79
N GLY A 145 -16.29 36.46 -42.81
CA GLY A 145 -16.73 35.63 -41.71
C GLY A 145 -16.08 34.26 -41.65
N PHE A 146 -16.31 33.57 -40.53
CA PHE A 146 -15.80 32.23 -40.31
C PHE A 146 -16.73 31.39 -39.41
N LYS A 147 -16.51 30.09 -39.46
CA LYS A 147 -17.20 29.07 -38.68
C LYS A 147 -16.20 28.04 -38.19
N ASP A 148 -16.10 27.88 -36.87
CA ASP A 148 -15.48 26.72 -36.22
C ASP A 148 -16.18 26.56 -34.86
N PRO A 149 -16.80 25.42 -34.53
CA PRO A 149 -17.45 25.22 -33.24
C PRO A 149 -16.55 25.49 -32.03
N ARG A 150 -15.21 25.32 -32.12
CA ARG A 150 -14.27 25.64 -31.02
C ARG A 150 -14.34 27.09 -30.57
N THR A 151 -14.62 28.00 -31.50
CA THR A 151 -14.79 29.45 -31.28
C THR A 151 -15.75 29.74 -30.12
N CYS A 152 -16.82 28.94 -29.98
CA CYS A 152 -17.82 29.04 -28.93
C CYS A 152 -17.23 29.00 -27.52
N ARG A 153 -16.23 28.14 -27.30
CA ARG A 153 -15.52 27.97 -26.02
C ARG A 153 -14.32 28.90 -25.86
N LEU A 154 -13.80 29.39 -26.98
CA LEU A 154 -12.61 30.24 -27.04
C LEU A 154 -12.92 31.76 -27.09
N LEU A 155 -14.21 32.15 -26.99
CA LEU A 155 -14.69 33.54 -27.06
C LEU A 155 -13.87 34.57 -26.24
N PRO A 156 -13.45 34.31 -24.99
CA PRO A 156 -12.65 35.26 -24.20
C PRO A 156 -11.31 35.65 -24.84
N LEU A 157 -10.66 34.75 -25.58
CA LEU A 157 -9.44 35.04 -26.32
C LEU A 157 -9.76 35.79 -27.62
N TRP A 158 -10.84 35.40 -28.30
CA TRP A 158 -11.32 36.03 -29.53
C TRP A 158 -11.68 37.50 -29.34
N TRP A 159 -12.24 37.90 -28.19
CA TRP A 159 -12.47 39.31 -27.88
C TRP A 159 -11.20 40.14 -27.83
N GLU A 160 -10.11 39.58 -27.30
CA GLU A 160 -8.83 40.28 -27.34
C GLU A 160 -8.36 40.41 -28.79
N VAL A 161 -8.44 39.35 -29.61
CA VAL A 161 -8.10 39.41 -31.04
C VAL A 161 -8.94 40.44 -31.81
N PHE A 162 -10.26 40.50 -31.58
CA PHE A 162 -11.15 41.46 -32.24
C PHE A 162 -10.87 42.90 -31.79
N ARG A 163 -10.68 43.15 -30.49
CA ARG A 163 -10.31 44.46 -29.95
C ARG A 163 -8.97 44.93 -30.50
N ASP A 164 -7.97 44.05 -30.46
CA ASP A 164 -6.59 44.35 -30.86
C ASP A 164 -6.48 44.59 -32.40
N LEU A 165 -7.51 44.23 -33.18
CA LEU A 165 -7.67 44.49 -34.61
C LEU A 165 -8.78 45.53 -34.97
N ASN A 166 -9.42 46.18 -33.99
CA ASN A 166 -10.56 47.10 -34.18
C ASN A 166 -11.71 46.49 -35.03
N LEU A 167 -12.13 45.27 -34.69
CA LEU A 167 -13.21 44.52 -35.35
C LEU A 167 -14.47 44.47 -34.49
N ARG A 168 -15.64 44.55 -35.14
CA ARG A 168 -16.95 44.42 -34.50
C ARG A 168 -17.57 43.06 -34.87
N PRO A 169 -17.58 42.06 -33.95
CA PRO A 169 -18.20 40.78 -34.24
C PRO A 169 -19.72 40.92 -34.39
N ILE A 170 -20.27 40.24 -35.38
CA ILE A 170 -21.69 39.96 -35.56
C ILE A 170 -21.86 38.45 -35.35
N TYR A 171 -22.34 38.06 -34.17
CA TYR A 171 -22.52 36.66 -33.82
C TYR A 171 -23.81 36.12 -34.42
N VAL A 172 -23.73 34.98 -35.11
CA VAL A 172 -24.90 34.24 -35.60
C VAL A 172 -24.88 32.85 -34.97
N HIS A 173 -25.85 32.55 -34.11
CA HIS A 173 -25.87 31.32 -33.31
C HIS A 173 -26.84 30.30 -33.89
N ALA A 174 -26.32 29.22 -34.48
CA ALA A 174 -27.12 28.09 -34.92
C ALA A 174 -27.34 27.11 -33.76
N VAL A 175 -28.60 27.00 -33.32
CA VAL A 175 -29.04 26.12 -32.25
C VAL A 175 -29.89 24.97 -32.81
N ARG A 176 -29.92 23.83 -32.11
CA ARG A 176 -30.75 22.67 -32.42
C ARG A 176 -31.09 21.94 -31.12
N ASN A 177 -32.24 21.28 -31.09
CA ASN A 177 -32.64 20.38 -30.00
C ASN A 177 -31.48 19.42 -29.60
N PRO A 178 -31.15 19.30 -28.30
CA PRO A 178 -30.00 18.53 -27.81
C PRO A 178 -30.06 17.04 -28.15
N ALA A 179 -31.25 16.43 -28.14
CA ALA A 179 -31.44 15.02 -28.50
C ALA A 179 -31.05 14.78 -29.95
N GLU A 180 -31.59 15.59 -30.87
CA GLU A 180 -31.31 15.46 -32.30
C GLU A 180 -29.84 15.76 -32.63
N ALA A 181 -29.24 16.78 -32.02
CA ALA A 181 -27.83 17.10 -32.23
C ALA A 181 -26.93 15.92 -31.82
N SER A 182 -27.25 15.25 -30.71
CA SER A 182 -26.50 14.14 -30.14
C SER A 182 -26.69 12.82 -30.88
N VAL A 183 -27.92 12.52 -31.34
CA VAL A 183 -28.21 11.40 -32.23
C VAL A 183 -27.62 11.63 -33.64
N SER A 184 -27.46 12.89 -34.07
CA SER A 184 -26.76 13.24 -35.31
C SER A 184 -25.23 13.12 -35.20
N MET A 185 -24.66 13.41 -34.02
CA MET A 185 -23.21 13.30 -33.80
C MET A 185 -22.77 11.84 -33.62
N SER A 186 -23.42 11.08 -32.74
CA SER A 186 -23.09 9.67 -32.45
C SER A 186 -23.14 8.76 -33.69
N LYS A 187 -24.11 8.97 -34.60
CA LYS A 187 -24.27 8.20 -35.85
C LYS A 187 -23.26 8.54 -36.95
N LYS A 188 -22.48 9.63 -36.85
CA LYS A 188 -21.66 10.14 -37.99
C LYS A 188 -20.24 10.61 -37.61
N SER A 189 -19.74 10.25 -36.43
CA SER A 189 -18.35 10.53 -36.05
C SER A 189 -17.37 9.55 -36.71
N LYS A 190 -16.40 10.08 -37.46
CA LYS A 190 -15.18 9.35 -37.85
C LYS A 190 -14.10 9.36 -36.76
N ILE A 191 -14.28 10.16 -35.71
CA ILE A 191 -13.31 10.39 -34.63
C ILE A 191 -13.89 9.79 -33.34
N ARG A 192 -13.78 8.45 -33.22
CA ARG A 192 -14.35 7.61 -32.14
C ARG A 192 -15.89 7.65 -32.04
N LYS A 193 -16.48 6.58 -31.47
CA LYS A 193 -17.90 6.58 -31.09
C LYS A 193 -18.09 7.41 -29.82
N VAL A 194 -18.43 8.68 -29.96
CA VAL A 194 -18.86 9.54 -28.84
C VAL A 194 -20.26 9.10 -28.40
N SER A 195 -20.49 8.96 -27.10
CA SER A 195 -21.79 8.54 -26.56
C SER A 195 -22.85 9.65 -26.71
N VAL A 196 -24.14 9.31 -26.62
CA VAL A 196 -25.22 10.31 -26.62
C VAL A 196 -25.09 11.25 -25.42
N ALA A 197 -24.87 10.72 -24.21
CA ALA A 197 -24.67 11.54 -23.00
C ALA A 197 -23.46 12.48 -23.09
N THR A 198 -22.32 12.01 -23.63
CA THR A 198 -21.14 12.85 -23.88
C THR A 198 -21.45 13.93 -24.92
N SER A 199 -22.23 13.60 -25.95
CA SER A 199 -22.66 14.55 -26.98
C SER A 199 -23.55 15.66 -26.40
N GLU A 200 -24.46 15.32 -25.48
CA GLU A 200 -25.31 16.29 -24.79
C GLU A 200 -24.54 17.17 -23.80
N MET A 201 -23.55 16.62 -23.07
CA MET A 201 -22.64 17.42 -22.25
C MET A 201 -21.83 18.42 -23.09
N MET A 202 -21.33 18.01 -24.26
CA MET A 202 -20.67 18.91 -25.20
C MET A 202 -21.63 19.97 -25.75
N TRP A 203 -22.86 19.61 -26.11
CA TRP A 203 -23.90 20.55 -26.55
C TRP A 203 -24.18 21.59 -25.46
N LEU A 204 -24.40 21.14 -24.23
CA LEU A 204 -24.69 22.00 -23.08
C LEU A 204 -23.53 22.98 -22.84
N SER A 205 -22.30 22.48 -22.83
CA SER A 205 -21.08 23.28 -22.60
C SER A 205 -20.86 24.35 -23.67
N TYR A 206 -21.10 24.03 -24.94
CA TYR A 206 -20.92 24.99 -26.04
C TYR A 206 -21.98 26.10 -25.98
N ASN A 207 -23.26 25.75 -25.77
CA ASN A 207 -24.32 26.75 -25.64
C ASN A 207 -24.16 27.60 -24.38
N TYR A 208 -23.77 26.98 -23.26
CA TYR A 208 -23.49 27.68 -22.00
C TYR A 208 -22.33 28.68 -22.14
N ASP A 209 -21.20 28.31 -22.77
CA ASP A 209 -20.09 29.25 -22.96
C ASP A 209 -20.48 30.43 -23.87
N ILE A 210 -21.25 30.19 -24.94
CA ILE A 210 -21.77 31.25 -25.81
C ILE A 210 -22.58 32.26 -24.99
N LEU A 211 -23.54 31.79 -24.19
CA LEU A 211 -24.38 32.65 -23.35
C LEU A 211 -23.58 33.33 -22.23
N ARG A 212 -22.68 32.61 -21.56
CA ARG A 212 -21.82 33.10 -20.47
C ARG A 212 -20.94 34.27 -20.92
N TYR A 213 -20.50 34.25 -22.17
CA TYR A 213 -19.58 35.26 -22.68
C TYR A 213 -20.31 36.37 -23.47
N VAL A 214 -21.15 36.07 -24.46
CA VAL A 214 -21.75 37.09 -25.34
C VAL A 214 -22.64 38.07 -24.54
N THR A 215 -22.37 39.37 -24.66
CA THR A 215 -23.06 40.41 -23.89
C THR A 215 -24.41 40.80 -24.48
N THR A 216 -25.27 41.45 -23.69
CA THR A 216 -26.59 41.96 -24.12
C THR A 216 -26.53 43.04 -25.22
N GLU A 217 -25.37 43.68 -25.40
CA GLU A 217 -25.08 44.63 -26.49
C GLU A 217 -24.58 43.93 -27.77
N GLN A 218 -24.15 42.68 -27.67
CA GLN A 218 -23.65 41.84 -28.77
C GLN A 218 -24.53 40.60 -28.99
N ALA A 219 -25.79 40.65 -28.53
CA ALA A 219 -26.71 39.51 -28.52
C ALA A 219 -26.76 38.80 -29.89
N PRO A 220 -26.60 37.46 -29.94
CA PRO A 220 -26.40 36.77 -31.20
C PRO A 220 -27.71 36.66 -31.98
N ILE A 221 -27.61 36.70 -33.32
CA ILE A 221 -28.72 36.39 -34.21
C ILE A 221 -28.98 34.88 -34.09
N LEU A 222 -29.98 34.51 -33.30
CA LEU A 222 -30.33 33.11 -33.05
C LEU A 222 -31.10 32.52 -34.24
N VAL A 223 -30.67 31.34 -34.69
CA VAL A 223 -31.33 30.55 -35.73
C VAL A 223 -31.53 29.13 -35.19
N ASP A 224 -32.79 28.72 -34.98
CA ASP A 224 -33.09 27.32 -34.66
C ASP A 224 -33.11 26.46 -35.91
N TYR A 225 -32.59 25.23 -35.78
CA TYR A 225 -32.46 24.31 -36.90
C TYR A 225 -33.81 23.85 -37.50
N ASN A 226 -34.89 23.84 -36.73
CA ASN A 226 -36.21 23.48 -37.28
C ASN A 226 -36.82 24.60 -38.11
N GLU A 227 -36.55 25.87 -37.77
CA GLU A 227 -37.14 27.03 -38.45
C GLU A 227 -36.82 27.07 -39.96
N TRP A 228 -35.65 26.56 -40.37
CA TRP A 228 -35.31 26.36 -41.79
C TRP A 228 -36.37 25.58 -42.58
N PHE A 229 -37.05 24.62 -41.94
CA PHE A 229 -38.03 23.73 -42.56
C PHE A 229 -39.49 24.14 -42.27
N GLU A 230 -39.70 25.16 -41.44
CA GLU A 230 -41.02 25.63 -40.99
C GLU A 230 -41.35 27.02 -41.55
N ASP A 231 -40.40 27.96 -41.47
CA ASP A 231 -40.49 29.28 -42.10
C ASP A 231 -39.09 29.77 -42.55
N PRO A 232 -38.55 29.25 -43.67
CA PRO A 232 -37.27 29.70 -44.22
C PRO A 232 -37.25 31.19 -44.58
N ALA A 233 -38.41 31.80 -44.87
CA ALA A 233 -38.53 33.21 -45.20
C ALA A 233 -38.27 34.10 -43.97
N ALA A 234 -38.82 33.74 -42.80
CA ALA A 234 -38.54 34.44 -41.55
C ALA A 234 -37.06 34.34 -41.15
N VAL A 235 -36.38 33.21 -41.43
CA VAL A 235 -34.92 33.10 -41.21
C VAL A 235 -34.15 34.02 -42.15
N ALA A 236 -34.51 34.06 -43.44
CA ALA A 236 -33.86 34.92 -44.44
C ALA A 236 -33.92 36.40 -44.06
N VAL A 237 -35.11 36.90 -43.69
CA VAL A 237 -35.32 38.29 -43.24
C VAL A 237 -34.47 38.60 -42.00
N ARG A 238 -34.51 37.73 -40.98
CA ARG A 238 -33.75 37.89 -39.72
C ARG A 238 -32.25 37.99 -39.94
N LEU A 239 -31.72 37.23 -40.91
CA LEU A 239 -30.29 37.28 -41.28
C LEU A 239 -29.96 38.57 -42.03
N VAL A 240 -30.73 38.95 -43.05
CA VAL A 240 -30.49 40.17 -43.84
C VAL A 240 -30.51 41.42 -42.94
N GLU A 241 -31.52 41.56 -42.07
CA GLU A 241 -31.64 42.67 -41.14
C GLU A 241 -30.51 42.69 -40.10
N GLY A 242 -30.20 41.54 -39.48
CA GLY A 242 -29.20 41.46 -38.42
C GLY A 242 -27.75 41.62 -38.90
N LEU A 243 -27.44 41.22 -40.14
CA LEU A 243 -26.12 41.40 -40.76
C LEU A 243 -25.94 42.81 -41.33
N GLY A 244 -27.03 43.48 -41.72
CA GLY A 244 -27.02 44.81 -42.35
C GLY A 244 -26.67 44.78 -43.85
N ILE A 245 -26.86 43.66 -44.53
CA ILE A 245 -26.53 43.46 -45.95
C ILE A 245 -27.75 43.85 -46.80
N GLY A 246 -28.01 45.15 -46.93
CA GLY A 246 -29.30 45.67 -47.43
C GLY A 246 -29.27 46.63 -48.62
N SER A 247 -28.14 46.79 -49.31
CA SER A 247 -28.01 47.73 -50.44
C SER A 247 -28.33 47.14 -51.82
N ASP A 248 -28.01 45.86 -52.06
CA ASP A 248 -27.93 45.29 -53.42
C ASP A 248 -28.69 43.95 -53.60
N LEU A 249 -29.30 43.42 -52.54
CA LEU A 249 -30.11 42.18 -52.53
C LEU A 249 -31.53 42.51 -52.05
N SER A 250 -32.57 42.08 -52.76
CA SER A 250 -33.93 42.24 -52.27
C SER A 250 -34.31 41.10 -51.32
N LEU A 251 -35.28 41.36 -50.43
CA LEU A 251 -35.83 40.36 -49.51
C LEU A 251 -36.47 39.16 -50.23
N ASN A 252 -36.91 39.33 -51.48
CA ASN A 252 -37.39 38.23 -52.32
C ASN A 252 -36.24 37.34 -52.80
N ASP A 253 -35.15 37.93 -53.29
CA ASP A 253 -33.97 37.19 -53.76
C ASP A 253 -33.35 36.39 -52.60
N ALA A 254 -33.20 37.02 -51.43
CA ALA A 254 -32.71 36.37 -50.22
C ALA A 254 -33.58 35.19 -49.79
N ARG A 255 -34.91 35.30 -49.91
CA ARG A 255 -35.85 34.21 -49.64
C ARG A 255 -35.72 33.07 -50.65
N GLU A 256 -35.71 33.37 -51.94
CA GLU A 256 -35.55 32.36 -53.00
C GLU A 256 -34.19 31.63 -52.89
N CYS A 257 -33.12 32.31 -52.47
CA CYS A 257 -31.84 31.68 -52.16
C CYS A 257 -31.95 30.68 -51.00
N VAL A 258 -32.63 31.01 -49.90
CA VAL A 258 -32.80 30.07 -48.77
C VAL A 258 -33.69 28.88 -49.17
N GLU A 259 -34.81 29.13 -49.85
CA GLU A 259 -35.72 28.08 -50.34
C GLU A 259 -35.03 27.12 -51.34
N ALA A 260 -34.11 27.61 -52.18
CA ALA A 260 -33.32 26.78 -53.09
C ALA A 260 -32.25 25.90 -52.39
N ILE A 261 -31.75 26.35 -51.23
CA ILE A 261 -30.73 25.65 -50.44
C ILE A 261 -31.37 24.63 -49.48
N VAL A 262 -32.46 24.98 -48.80
CA VAL A 262 -33.09 24.14 -47.77
C VAL A 262 -34.03 23.10 -48.40
N LYS A 263 -33.44 22.00 -48.87
CA LYS A 263 -34.21 20.85 -49.36
C LYS A 263 -34.62 19.93 -48.21
N GLY A 264 -35.89 19.50 -48.20
CA GLY A 264 -36.43 18.61 -47.17
C GLY A 264 -35.67 17.28 -47.03
N GLU A 265 -35.02 16.81 -48.10
CA GLU A 265 -34.14 15.64 -48.11
C GLU A 265 -32.98 15.73 -47.10
N PHE A 266 -32.56 16.94 -46.70
CA PHE A 266 -31.52 17.13 -45.68
C PHE A 266 -32.02 16.93 -44.24
N ARG A 267 -33.34 16.85 -44.00
CA ARG A 267 -33.93 16.54 -42.68
C ARG A 267 -33.89 15.03 -42.41
N HIS A 268 -32.68 14.45 -42.38
CA HIS A 268 -32.46 13.01 -42.22
C HIS A 268 -32.91 12.42 -40.86
N GLN A 269 -33.37 13.25 -39.92
CA GLN A 269 -33.82 12.86 -38.59
C GLN A 269 -34.99 13.77 -38.21
N VAL A 270 -36.07 13.16 -37.76
CA VAL A 270 -37.20 13.79 -37.07
C VAL A 270 -37.35 13.01 -35.77
N ALA A 271 -37.36 13.68 -34.62
CA ALA A 271 -37.82 13.06 -33.39
C ALA A 271 -39.35 13.04 -33.40
N ASP A 272 -39.97 11.86 -33.45
CA ASP A 272 -41.40 11.73 -33.18
C ASP A 272 -41.69 12.22 -31.75
N GLY A 273 -42.82 12.90 -31.55
CA GLY A 273 -43.12 13.65 -30.31
C GLY A 273 -43.17 12.84 -29.01
N ASN A 274 -43.10 11.51 -29.09
CA ASN A 274 -43.02 10.60 -27.93
C ASN A 274 -41.58 10.24 -27.52
N ASP A 275 -40.56 10.45 -28.37
CA ASP A 275 -39.18 9.99 -28.13
C ASP A 275 -38.30 11.06 -27.43
N LEU A 276 -38.90 12.18 -27.03
CA LEU A 276 -38.27 13.31 -26.32
C LEU A 276 -37.81 12.99 -24.89
N GLY A 277 -38.04 11.77 -24.39
CA GLY A 277 -37.74 11.36 -23.01
C GLY A 277 -36.28 11.04 -22.69
N SER A 278 -35.35 11.19 -23.65
CA SER A 278 -33.96 10.72 -23.53
C SER A 278 -32.90 11.80 -23.24
N ALA A 279 -33.19 13.08 -23.47
CA ALA A 279 -32.21 14.16 -23.31
C ALA A 279 -32.12 14.71 -21.88
N MET A 280 -30.91 15.11 -21.46
CA MET A 280 -30.64 15.72 -20.16
C MET A 280 -31.60 16.89 -19.87
N PRO A 281 -32.35 16.88 -18.75
CA PRO A 281 -33.34 17.93 -18.45
C PRO A 281 -32.78 19.35 -18.48
N VAL A 282 -31.53 19.55 -18.02
CA VAL A 282 -30.84 20.86 -18.05
C VAL A 282 -30.59 21.34 -19.49
N ALA A 283 -30.24 20.44 -20.41
CA ALA A 283 -30.04 20.78 -21.82
C ALA A 283 -31.36 21.12 -22.51
N THR A 284 -32.43 20.35 -22.22
CA THR A 284 -33.79 20.60 -22.72
C THR A 284 -34.36 21.93 -22.20
N LEU A 285 -34.15 22.25 -20.92
CA LEU A 285 -34.53 23.54 -20.33
C LEU A 285 -33.75 24.71 -20.97
N LEU A 286 -32.44 24.57 -21.18
CA LEU A 286 -31.63 25.60 -21.83
C LEU A 286 -32.07 25.82 -23.29
N TYR A 287 -32.38 24.75 -24.03
CA TYR A 287 -32.93 24.83 -25.38
C TYR A 287 -34.27 25.59 -25.40
N GLY A 288 -35.21 25.21 -24.50
CA GLY A 288 -36.50 25.87 -24.34
C GLY A 288 -36.38 27.36 -24.02
N ALA A 289 -35.43 27.75 -23.15
CA ALA A 289 -35.15 29.16 -22.85
C ALA A 289 -34.61 29.92 -24.07
N MET A 290 -33.66 29.35 -24.82
CA MET A 290 -33.11 29.99 -26.02
C MET A 290 -34.16 30.21 -27.13
N ILE A 291 -35.02 29.23 -27.40
CA ILE A 291 -36.03 29.35 -28.47
C ILE A 291 -37.24 30.22 -28.08
N SER A 292 -37.53 30.38 -26.79
CA SER A 292 -38.66 31.20 -26.31
C SER A 292 -38.35 32.69 -26.22
N ASP A 293 -37.10 33.08 -25.90
CA ASP A 293 -36.62 34.45 -26.10
C ASP A 293 -35.51 34.51 -27.17
N ARG A 294 -35.95 34.77 -28.40
CA ARG A 294 -35.10 34.96 -29.58
C ARG A 294 -34.22 36.22 -29.53
N SER A 295 -34.40 37.11 -28.55
CA SER A 295 -33.47 38.21 -28.28
C SER A 295 -32.33 37.82 -27.33
N ALA A 296 -32.39 36.60 -26.77
CA ALA A 296 -31.53 36.03 -25.73
C ALA A 296 -31.49 36.80 -24.38
N ARG A 297 -32.13 37.97 -24.24
CA ARG A 297 -32.00 38.85 -23.06
C ARG A 297 -32.55 38.24 -21.78
N ALA A 298 -33.70 37.57 -21.83
CA ALA A 298 -34.29 36.87 -20.69
C ALA A 298 -33.47 35.62 -20.30
N THR A 299 -32.92 34.91 -21.29
CA THR A 299 -32.04 33.74 -21.09
C THR A 299 -30.71 34.16 -20.48
N LEU A 300 -30.12 35.27 -20.94
CA LEU A 300 -28.95 35.90 -20.32
C LEU A 300 -29.24 36.37 -18.89
N ALA A 301 -30.46 36.85 -18.59
CA ALA A 301 -30.86 37.22 -17.23
C ALA A 301 -30.96 36.01 -16.26
N GLN A 302 -31.14 34.78 -16.78
CA GLN A 302 -31.15 33.55 -15.98
C GLN A 302 -29.78 32.88 -15.84
N LEU A 303 -28.72 33.44 -16.44
CA LEU A 303 -27.35 32.91 -16.36
C LEU A 303 -26.88 32.55 -14.95
N PRO A 304 -27.10 33.35 -13.88
CA PRO A 304 -26.61 33.00 -12.55
C PRO A 304 -27.16 31.66 -12.03
N THR A 305 -28.44 31.36 -12.32
CA THR A 305 -29.09 30.10 -11.92
C THR A 305 -28.55 28.91 -12.73
N ILE A 306 -28.33 29.12 -14.03
CA ILE A 306 -27.78 28.11 -14.95
C ILE A 306 -26.31 27.82 -14.61
N ASP A 307 -25.54 28.85 -14.26
CA ASP A 307 -24.15 28.75 -13.78
C ASP A 307 -24.08 28.02 -12.43
N LEU A 308 -25.02 28.25 -11.50
CA LEU A 308 -25.11 27.51 -10.25
C LEU A 308 -25.31 26.00 -10.49
N LEU A 309 -26.25 25.65 -11.37
CA LEU A 309 -26.56 24.26 -11.76
C LEU A 309 -25.39 23.58 -12.50
N PHE A 310 -24.72 24.30 -13.41
CA PHE A 310 -23.59 23.76 -14.16
C PHE A 310 -22.36 23.57 -13.27
N ARG A 311 -22.17 24.42 -12.25
CA ARG A 311 -21.14 24.27 -11.21
C ARG A 311 -21.46 23.17 -10.21
N SER A 312 -22.72 22.96 -9.82
CA SER A 312 -23.08 21.91 -8.84
C SER A 312 -22.89 20.48 -9.38
N ILE A 313 -22.84 20.31 -10.71
CA ILE A 313 -22.50 19.04 -11.37
C ILE A 313 -20.97 18.80 -11.34
N LYS A 314 -20.14 19.84 -11.20
CA LYS A 314 -18.68 19.75 -11.29
C LYS A 314 -18.07 18.72 -10.32
N PRO A 315 -18.40 18.65 -9.01
CA PRO A 315 -17.77 17.71 -8.09
C PRO A 315 -18.04 16.24 -8.45
N VAL A 316 -19.27 15.93 -8.88
CA VAL A 316 -19.66 14.57 -9.32
C VAL A 316 -18.84 14.15 -10.55
N VAL A 317 -18.59 15.10 -11.46
CA VAL A 317 -17.81 14.86 -12.68
C VAL A 317 -16.31 14.87 -12.41
N ASP A 318 -15.81 15.66 -11.46
CA ASP A 318 -14.43 15.60 -10.97
C ASP A 318 -14.14 14.23 -10.34
N GLN A 319 -15.04 13.72 -9.48
CA GLN A 319 -14.95 12.38 -8.89
C GLN A 319 -14.92 11.30 -9.98
N LEU A 320 -15.80 11.38 -10.98
CA LEU A 320 -15.77 10.49 -12.15
C LEU A 320 -14.45 10.58 -12.93
N HIS A 321 -13.80 11.75 -13.00
CA HIS A 321 -12.50 11.89 -13.66
C HIS A 321 -11.32 11.43 -12.79
N ALA A 322 -11.40 11.55 -11.46
CA ALA A 322 -10.47 10.89 -10.56
C ALA A 322 -10.53 9.38 -10.79
N ASN A 323 -11.72 8.79 -10.64
CA ASN A 323 -11.95 7.36 -10.83
C ASN A 323 -11.56 6.88 -12.24
N VAL A 324 -11.81 7.66 -13.32
CA VAL A 324 -11.43 7.27 -14.70
C VAL A 324 -9.93 7.45 -14.98
N LYS A 325 -9.27 8.46 -14.42
CA LYS A 325 -7.81 8.62 -14.53
C LYS A 325 -7.09 7.53 -13.73
N GLU A 326 -7.57 7.28 -12.52
CA GLU A 326 -7.11 6.19 -11.66
C GLU A 326 -7.36 4.84 -12.33
N GLN A 327 -8.52 4.60 -12.95
CA GLN A 327 -8.75 3.40 -13.78
C GLN A 327 -7.83 3.31 -15.00
N ALA A 328 -7.45 4.42 -15.64
CA ALA A 328 -6.49 4.38 -16.76
C ALA A 328 -5.07 4.02 -16.29
N GLU A 329 -4.63 4.58 -15.15
CA GLU A 329 -3.37 4.21 -14.52
C GLU A 329 -3.41 2.78 -13.95
N LEU A 330 -4.52 2.38 -13.33
CA LEU A 330 -4.76 1.03 -12.83
C LEU A 330 -4.82 0.02 -13.97
N VAL A 331 -5.45 0.30 -15.12
CA VAL A 331 -5.41 -0.62 -16.28
C VAL A 331 -4.00 -0.75 -16.84
N SER A 332 -3.19 0.32 -16.83
CA SER A 332 -1.78 0.22 -17.22
C SER A 332 -0.92 -0.53 -16.20
N LYS A 333 -1.17 -0.33 -14.90
CA LYS A 333 -0.50 -1.04 -13.80
C LYS A 333 -0.96 -2.50 -13.70
N LEU A 334 -2.23 -2.78 -14.00
CA LEU A 334 -2.86 -4.10 -14.05
C LEU A 334 -2.38 -4.88 -15.25
N ALA A 335 -2.27 -4.29 -16.45
CA ALA A 335 -1.65 -4.99 -17.59
C ALA A 335 -0.20 -5.40 -17.29
N ALA A 336 0.58 -4.53 -16.64
CA ALA A 336 1.94 -4.85 -16.18
C ALA A 336 1.94 -5.90 -15.05
N ALA A 337 1.01 -5.80 -14.10
CA ALA A 337 0.88 -6.74 -12.98
C ALA A 337 0.29 -8.08 -13.40
N GLU A 338 -0.56 -8.16 -14.43
CA GLU A 338 -1.07 -9.40 -15.04
C GLU A 338 0.02 -10.09 -15.84
N GLN A 339 0.84 -9.32 -16.57
CA GLN A 339 2.04 -9.86 -17.22
C GLN A 339 3.01 -10.43 -16.16
N HIS A 340 3.28 -9.69 -15.09
CA HIS A 340 4.15 -10.16 -14.01
C HIS A 340 3.52 -11.28 -13.17
N ARG A 341 2.19 -11.31 -13.01
CA ARG A 341 1.46 -12.39 -12.34
C ARG A 341 1.40 -13.64 -13.22
N ALA A 342 1.37 -13.52 -14.55
CA ALA A 342 1.52 -14.65 -15.45
C ALA A 342 2.94 -15.25 -15.38
N GLU A 343 3.97 -14.41 -15.27
CA GLU A 343 5.34 -14.86 -14.96
C GLU A 343 5.42 -15.53 -13.58
N LEU A 344 4.75 -14.96 -12.57
CA LEU A 344 4.72 -15.51 -11.20
C LEU A 344 3.91 -16.80 -11.10
N GLU A 345 2.77 -16.93 -11.80
CA GLU A 345 1.95 -18.14 -11.87
C GLU A 345 2.67 -19.24 -12.66
N LEU A 346 3.40 -18.91 -13.72
CA LEU A 346 4.27 -19.85 -14.42
C LEU A 346 5.41 -20.32 -13.49
N SER A 347 6.04 -19.41 -12.75
CA SER A 347 7.07 -19.72 -11.75
C SER A 347 6.52 -20.56 -10.59
N HIS A 348 5.33 -20.24 -10.08
CA HIS A 348 4.64 -21.01 -9.04
C HIS A 348 4.20 -22.38 -9.54
N GLN A 349 3.76 -22.54 -10.80
CA GLN A 349 3.49 -23.85 -11.39
C GLN A 349 4.77 -24.69 -11.55
N GLN A 350 5.89 -24.07 -11.97
CA GLN A 350 7.19 -24.74 -12.02
C GLN A 350 7.68 -25.15 -10.62
N TYR A 351 7.52 -24.27 -9.63
CA TYR A 351 7.86 -24.53 -8.24
C TYR A 351 6.98 -25.61 -7.61
N ALA A 352 5.65 -25.55 -7.80
CA ALA A 352 4.71 -26.56 -7.33
C ALA A 352 4.94 -27.92 -8.00
N THR A 353 5.27 -27.95 -9.29
CA THR A 353 5.67 -29.17 -9.99
C THR A 353 6.99 -29.74 -9.45
N SER A 354 7.93 -28.87 -9.07
CA SER A 354 9.21 -29.28 -8.47
C SER A 354 9.05 -29.78 -7.04
N GLN A 355 8.27 -29.08 -6.22
CA GLN A 355 7.81 -29.51 -4.89
C GLN A 355 7.10 -30.86 -4.95
N LYS A 356 6.18 -31.06 -5.90
CA LYS A 356 5.49 -32.34 -6.08
C LYS A 356 6.45 -33.46 -6.46
N LYS A 357 7.37 -33.24 -7.41
CA LYS A 357 8.41 -34.23 -7.76
C LYS A 357 9.31 -34.56 -6.56
N MET A 358 9.77 -33.55 -5.84
CA MET A 358 10.61 -33.71 -4.65
C MET A 358 9.89 -34.45 -3.53
N SER A 359 8.58 -34.20 -3.33
CA SER A 359 7.71 -34.93 -2.40
C SER A 359 7.48 -36.38 -2.84
N GLU A 360 7.27 -36.63 -4.14
CA GLU A 360 7.18 -37.99 -4.69
C GLU A 360 8.51 -38.76 -4.60
N GLU A 361 9.66 -38.09 -4.70
CA GLU A 361 10.98 -38.68 -4.48
C GLU A 361 11.28 -38.91 -3.00
N GLN A 362 10.92 -37.97 -2.11
CA GLN A 362 11.00 -38.14 -0.65
C GLN A 362 10.10 -39.28 -0.17
N ALA A 363 8.89 -39.44 -0.72
CA ALA A 363 8.00 -40.55 -0.40
C ALA A 363 8.62 -41.89 -0.83
N LYS A 364 9.14 -41.99 -2.07
CA LYS A 364 9.86 -43.18 -2.55
C LYS A 364 11.09 -43.49 -1.70
N LEU A 365 11.82 -42.47 -1.24
CA LEU A 365 12.98 -42.62 -0.37
C LEU A 365 12.59 -43.08 1.04
N LEU A 366 11.50 -42.53 1.60
CA LEU A 366 10.94 -42.94 2.89
C LEU A 366 10.44 -44.39 2.86
N ASP A 367 9.75 -44.80 1.80
CA ASP A 367 9.29 -46.18 1.67
C ASP A 367 10.44 -47.16 1.36
N ALA A 368 11.49 -46.73 0.65
CA ALA A 368 12.73 -47.50 0.51
C ALA A 368 13.49 -47.63 1.85
N ILE A 369 13.54 -46.56 2.66
CA ILE A 369 14.10 -46.57 4.02
C ILE A 369 13.30 -47.54 4.91
N ARG A 370 11.96 -47.46 4.91
CA ARG A 370 11.09 -48.36 5.67
C ARG A 370 11.20 -49.82 5.23
N ALA A 371 11.35 -50.07 3.93
CA ALA A 371 11.57 -51.43 3.41
C ALA A 371 12.93 -51.99 3.88
N ASN A 372 13.98 -51.16 3.84
CA ASN A 372 15.32 -51.53 4.33
C ASN A 372 15.36 -51.68 5.86
N GLU A 373 14.63 -50.84 6.61
CA GLU A 373 14.44 -50.95 8.06
C GLU A 373 13.67 -52.23 8.42
N SER A 374 12.66 -52.60 7.64
CA SER A 374 11.91 -53.85 7.80
C SER A 374 12.78 -55.09 7.55
N ASP A 375 13.60 -55.08 6.50
CA ASP A 375 14.59 -56.14 6.23
C ASP A 375 15.69 -56.21 7.31
N LEU A 376 16.19 -55.05 7.76
CA LEU A 376 17.13 -54.97 8.89
C LEU A 376 16.53 -55.49 10.19
N ASN A 377 15.28 -55.14 10.51
CA ASN A 377 14.57 -55.64 11.70
C ASN A 377 14.27 -57.14 11.59
N ALA A 378 13.86 -57.65 10.42
CA ALA A 378 13.68 -59.09 10.20
C ALA A 378 15.01 -59.86 10.37
N ARG A 379 16.12 -59.32 9.87
CA ARG A 379 17.47 -59.88 10.09
C ARG A 379 17.89 -59.78 11.56
N LEU A 380 17.56 -58.69 12.25
CA LEU A 380 17.82 -58.50 13.67
C LEU A 380 17.01 -59.46 14.53
N ASP A 381 15.74 -59.73 14.19
CA ASP A 381 14.90 -60.73 14.86
C ASP A 381 15.45 -62.15 14.63
N ILE A 382 15.87 -62.49 13.41
CA ILE A 382 16.53 -63.77 13.12
C ILE A 382 17.83 -63.89 13.93
N ALA A 383 18.71 -62.88 13.89
CA ALA A 383 19.94 -62.87 14.66
C ALA A 383 19.69 -62.90 16.18
N THR A 384 18.63 -62.26 16.66
CA THR A 384 18.24 -62.26 18.08
C THR A 384 17.65 -63.61 18.50
N ALA A 385 16.90 -64.28 17.62
CA ALA A 385 16.44 -65.64 17.81
C ALA A 385 17.62 -66.64 17.83
N GLU A 386 18.57 -66.53 16.89
CA GLU A 386 19.80 -67.33 16.89
C GLU A 386 20.64 -67.08 18.14
N VAL A 387 20.90 -65.82 18.50
CA VAL A 387 21.60 -65.46 19.75
C VAL A 387 20.84 -66.00 20.97
N THR A 388 19.51 -65.93 21.01
CA THR A 388 18.72 -66.47 22.13
C THR A 388 18.78 -68.00 22.17
N GLU A 389 18.76 -68.69 21.03
CA GLU A 389 18.87 -70.17 20.96
C GLU A 389 20.29 -70.64 21.30
N LEU A 390 21.32 -69.91 20.85
CA LEU A 390 22.72 -70.10 21.20
C LEU A 390 22.99 -69.82 22.68
N THR A 391 22.47 -68.73 23.25
CA THR A 391 22.54 -68.43 24.68
C THR A 391 21.78 -69.48 25.49
N ALA A 392 20.61 -69.94 25.05
CA ALA A 392 19.89 -71.02 25.71
C ALA A 392 20.61 -72.38 25.59
N LYS A 393 21.28 -72.67 24.46
CA LYS A 393 22.19 -73.82 24.28
C LYS A 393 23.38 -73.70 25.23
N GLU A 394 24.04 -72.55 25.31
CA GLU A 394 25.26 -72.31 26.09
C GLU A 394 24.98 -72.16 27.59
N LEU A 395 23.77 -71.74 27.99
CA LEU A 395 23.30 -71.80 29.38
C LEU A 395 23.03 -73.26 29.80
N ARG A 396 22.37 -74.05 28.93
CA ARG A 396 22.22 -75.51 29.10
C ARG A 396 23.58 -76.23 29.10
N ARG A 397 24.58 -75.69 28.39
CA ARG A 397 25.97 -76.16 28.38
C ARG A 397 26.70 -75.76 29.65
N HIS A 398 26.57 -74.53 30.15
CA HIS A 398 27.12 -74.08 31.44
C HIS A 398 26.57 -74.91 32.62
N CYS A 399 25.28 -75.22 32.62
CA CYS A 399 24.66 -76.13 33.59
C CYS A 399 25.24 -77.56 33.53
N ARG A 400 25.86 -77.97 32.42
CA ARG A 400 26.63 -79.23 32.30
C ARG A 400 28.14 -79.04 32.55
N MET A 401 28.73 -77.89 32.21
CA MET A 401 30.16 -77.60 32.34
C MET A 401 30.60 -77.27 33.77
N ARG A 402 29.67 -77.01 34.69
CA ARG A 402 29.94 -76.81 36.12
C ARG A 402 30.64 -78.01 36.82
N GLY A 403 30.90 -79.12 36.11
CA GLY A 403 31.53 -80.33 36.65
C GLY A 403 32.94 -80.70 36.19
N LEU A 404 33.53 -80.13 35.12
CA LEU A 404 34.79 -80.64 34.53
C LEU A 404 35.87 -79.59 34.21
N LEU A 405 36.46 -79.04 35.28
CA LEU A 405 37.46 -77.97 35.26
C LEU A 405 38.89 -78.49 34.97
N LYS A 406 39.15 -79.11 33.79
CA LYS A 406 40.47 -79.72 33.49
C LYS A 406 41.08 -79.51 32.09
N ILE A 407 40.32 -79.09 31.06
CA ILE A 407 40.82 -78.98 29.66
C ILE A 407 41.05 -77.51 29.25
N ALA A 408 41.79 -76.77 30.08
CA ALA A 408 41.99 -75.32 29.94
C ALA A 408 43.36 -74.92 29.33
N ARG A 409 44.01 -75.81 28.58
CA ARG A 409 45.36 -75.56 28.00
C ARG A 409 45.40 -75.52 26.47
N ASP A 410 44.60 -76.35 25.80
CA ASP A 410 44.68 -76.49 24.33
C ASP A 410 43.98 -75.34 23.58
N TRP A 411 43.03 -74.66 24.23
CA TRP A 411 42.24 -73.56 23.65
C TRP A 411 43.06 -72.32 23.28
N ARG A 412 44.30 -72.19 23.78
CA ARG A 412 45.14 -71.00 23.53
C ARG A 412 45.71 -70.93 22.11
N ALA A 413 45.60 -72.00 21.32
CA ALA A 413 46.06 -72.03 19.93
C ALA A 413 45.07 -71.37 18.95
N ARG A 414 43.77 -71.68 19.04
CA ARG A 414 42.75 -71.22 18.07
C ARG A 414 42.51 -69.70 18.10
N ALA A 415 42.67 -69.07 19.26
CA ALA A 415 42.49 -67.63 19.42
C ALA A 415 43.51 -66.77 18.63
N CYS A 416 44.59 -67.36 18.10
CA CYS A 416 45.52 -66.69 17.19
C CYS A 416 45.06 -66.71 15.73
N GLU A 417 44.26 -67.71 15.34
CA GLU A 417 43.88 -67.98 13.95
C GLU A 417 42.75 -67.03 13.50
N GLU A 418 41.69 -66.91 14.30
CA GLU A 418 40.57 -65.98 14.06
C GLU A 418 41.02 -64.50 14.08
N ARG A 419 42.04 -64.17 14.89
CA ARG A 419 42.60 -62.82 14.98
C ARG A 419 43.37 -62.41 13.71
N ALA A 420 43.94 -63.36 12.97
CA ALA A 420 44.54 -63.07 11.67
C ALA A 420 43.47 -62.72 10.62
N THR A 421 42.34 -63.45 10.61
CA THR A 421 41.20 -63.20 9.72
C THR A 421 40.57 -61.82 9.92
N ALA A 422 40.44 -61.38 11.18
CA ALA A 422 39.93 -60.05 11.51
C ALA A 422 40.82 -58.91 10.97
N THR A 423 42.15 -59.03 11.12
CA THR A 423 43.11 -58.03 10.61
C THR A 423 43.07 -57.94 9.07
N GLU A 424 42.92 -59.08 8.38
CA GLU A 424 42.82 -59.13 6.92
C GLU A 424 41.51 -58.53 6.37
N LEU A 425 40.43 -58.54 7.16
CA LEU A 425 39.18 -57.83 6.84
C LEU A 425 39.28 -56.32 7.08
N HIS A 426 39.89 -55.90 8.21
CA HIS A 426 40.08 -54.47 8.51
C HIS A 426 40.94 -53.77 7.44
N ARG A 427 42.05 -54.41 7.03
CA ARG A 427 42.92 -53.95 5.95
C ARG A 427 42.22 -53.77 4.59
N LYS A 428 41.15 -54.52 4.33
CA LYS A 428 40.31 -54.38 3.12
C LYS A 428 39.30 -53.25 3.25
N TYR A 429 38.77 -53.03 4.45
CA TYR A 429 37.91 -51.88 4.75
C TYR A 429 38.66 -50.55 4.59
N GLU A 430 39.85 -50.42 5.19
CA GLU A 430 40.72 -49.24 5.02
C GLU A 430 41.08 -48.98 3.54
N SER A 431 41.38 -50.04 2.79
CA SER A 431 41.66 -49.93 1.34
C SER A 431 40.45 -49.40 0.57
N ALA A 432 39.24 -49.90 0.83
CA ALA A 432 38.01 -49.44 0.18
C ALA A 432 37.65 -48.00 0.58
N GLN A 433 37.89 -47.62 1.83
CA GLN A 433 37.66 -46.25 2.33
C GLN A 433 38.65 -45.25 1.71
N SER A 434 39.90 -45.66 1.46
CA SER A 434 40.88 -44.87 0.71
C SER A 434 40.55 -44.76 -0.78
N GLU A 435 39.97 -45.79 -1.40
CA GLU A 435 39.44 -45.70 -2.77
C GLU A 435 38.23 -44.77 -2.86
N LEU A 436 37.33 -44.80 -1.88
CA LEU A 436 36.17 -43.90 -1.82
C LEU A 436 36.60 -42.44 -1.74
N SER A 437 37.50 -42.09 -0.82
CA SER A 437 38.01 -40.72 -0.68
C SER A 437 38.80 -40.23 -1.91
N SER A 438 39.51 -41.15 -2.60
CA SER A 438 40.13 -40.88 -3.90
C SER A 438 39.11 -40.59 -5.01
N LEU A 439 37.98 -41.29 -5.01
CA LEU A 439 36.88 -41.05 -5.95
C LEU A 439 36.11 -39.75 -5.63
N GLU A 440 35.93 -39.42 -4.37
CA GLU A 440 35.33 -38.15 -3.91
C GLU A 440 36.20 -36.95 -4.29
N GLY A 441 37.53 -37.03 -4.09
CA GLY A 441 38.48 -36.02 -4.55
C GLY A 441 38.42 -35.82 -6.07
N ARG A 442 38.40 -36.92 -6.83
CA ARG A 442 38.23 -36.87 -8.30
C ARG A 442 36.86 -36.35 -8.73
N LEU A 443 35.80 -36.54 -7.93
CA LEU A 443 34.48 -35.97 -8.19
C LEU A 443 34.47 -34.45 -7.98
N ALA A 444 35.21 -33.94 -7.00
CA ALA A 444 35.44 -32.50 -6.82
C ALA A 444 36.23 -31.90 -8.00
N GLU A 445 37.37 -32.51 -8.39
CA GLU A 445 38.16 -32.09 -9.56
C GLU A 445 37.33 -32.13 -10.87
N LEU A 446 36.47 -33.14 -11.04
CA LEU A 446 35.57 -33.23 -12.20
C LEU A 446 34.45 -32.19 -12.17
N THR A 447 34.00 -31.76 -10.98
CA THR A 447 32.97 -30.72 -10.83
C THR A 447 33.54 -29.33 -11.13
N GLU A 448 34.74 -29.02 -10.66
CA GLU A 448 35.47 -27.80 -11.02
C GLU A 448 35.90 -27.80 -12.50
N SER A 449 36.34 -28.96 -13.01
CA SER A 449 36.54 -29.13 -14.46
C SER A 449 35.24 -28.92 -15.24
N SER A 450 34.08 -29.31 -14.73
CA SER A 450 32.77 -29.12 -15.39
C SER A 450 32.38 -27.65 -15.51
N THR A 451 32.61 -26.82 -14.49
CA THR A 451 32.35 -25.37 -14.57
C THR A 451 33.32 -24.68 -15.53
N ILE A 452 34.59 -25.09 -15.58
CA ILE A 452 35.55 -24.65 -16.61
C ILE A 452 35.10 -25.11 -18.01
N PHE A 453 34.62 -26.35 -18.15
CA PHE A 453 34.16 -26.89 -19.45
C PHE A 453 32.91 -26.18 -19.96
N ARG A 454 31.95 -25.84 -19.09
CA ARG A 454 30.77 -25.01 -19.47
C ARG A 454 31.19 -23.65 -20.02
N ARG A 455 32.18 -23.00 -19.38
CA ARG A 455 32.73 -21.71 -19.84
C ARG A 455 33.39 -21.82 -21.22
N ARG A 456 33.96 -22.98 -21.55
CA ARG A 456 34.59 -23.27 -22.86
C ARG A 456 33.63 -23.85 -23.91
N SER A 457 32.49 -24.42 -23.50
CA SER A 457 31.42 -24.85 -24.40
C SER A 457 30.80 -23.67 -25.14
N ALA A 458 30.57 -22.56 -24.42
CA ALA A 458 30.08 -21.31 -25.00
C ALA A 458 31.02 -20.75 -26.10
N GLU A 459 32.35 -20.87 -25.92
CA GLU A 459 33.33 -20.49 -26.96
C GLU A 459 33.33 -21.45 -28.16
N LEU A 460 32.92 -22.71 -27.95
CA LEU A 460 32.87 -23.74 -28.99
C LEU A 460 31.57 -23.71 -29.80
N GLU A 461 30.47 -23.19 -29.26
CA GLU A 461 29.17 -23.10 -29.95
C GLU A 461 29.16 -22.01 -31.04
N ASP A 462 29.79 -20.85 -30.79
CA ASP A 462 30.09 -19.86 -31.84
C ASP A 462 30.97 -20.48 -32.96
N ARG A 463 31.96 -21.29 -32.56
CA ARG A 463 32.88 -21.95 -33.49
C ARG A 463 32.24 -23.08 -34.29
N ASN A 464 31.28 -23.80 -33.70
CA ASN A 464 30.51 -24.86 -34.33
C ASN A 464 29.51 -24.27 -35.36
N SER A 465 28.89 -23.13 -35.03
CA SER A 465 28.03 -22.38 -35.96
C SER A 465 28.75 -22.01 -37.26
N ARG A 466 30.06 -21.70 -37.18
CA ARG A 466 30.92 -21.46 -38.36
C ARG A 466 31.25 -22.74 -39.14
N LEU A 467 31.34 -23.90 -38.47
CA LEU A 467 31.62 -25.20 -39.07
C LEU A 467 30.41 -25.85 -39.76
N ILE A 468 29.19 -25.61 -39.27
CA ILE A 468 27.95 -26.12 -39.90
C ILE A 468 27.76 -25.52 -41.31
N ASN A 469 28.11 -24.24 -41.49
CA ASN A 469 28.15 -23.61 -42.81
C ASN A 469 29.18 -24.28 -43.75
N TRP A 470 30.35 -24.69 -43.24
CA TRP A 470 31.36 -25.42 -44.01
C TRP A 470 30.95 -26.86 -44.34
N ALA A 471 30.29 -27.57 -43.41
CA ALA A 471 29.81 -28.93 -43.62
C ALA A 471 28.71 -29.03 -44.68
N THR A 472 27.91 -27.98 -44.85
CA THR A 472 26.89 -27.86 -45.90
C THR A 472 27.53 -27.82 -47.29
N GLU A 473 28.69 -27.19 -47.44
CA GLU A 473 29.50 -27.19 -48.68
C GLU A 473 30.01 -28.61 -49.03
N GLN A 474 30.46 -29.38 -48.03
CA GLN A 474 31.07 -30.70 -48.24
C GLN A 474 30.08 -31.82 -48.58
N ARG A 475 28.79 -31.70 -48.21
CA ARG A 475 27.75 -32.65 -48.65
C ARG A 475 27.69 -32.79 -50.18
N ARG A 476 28.09 -31.75 -50.92
CA ARG A 476 28.10 -31.68 -52.38
C ARG A 476 29.18 -32.54 -53.06
N HIS A 477 30.16 -33.06 -52.32
CA HIS A 477 31.24 -33.91 -52.87
C HIS A 477 31.00 -35.42 -52.74
N VAL A 478 30.24 -35.86 -51.73
CA VAL A 478 30.20 -37.30 -51.36
C VAL A 478 29.32 -38.14 -52.29
N GLU A 479 28.41 -37.54 -53.06
CA GLU A 479 27.62 -38.24 -54.10
C GLU A 479 28.47 -38.88 -55.22
N GLN A 480 29.76 -38.52 -55.37
CA GLN A 480 30.57 -38.92 -56.53
C GLN A 480 31.35 -40.24 -56.39
N LEU A 481 31.52 -40.79 -55.17
CA LEU A 481 32.41 -41.93 -54.89
C LEU A 481 31.71 -43.02 -54.04
N LYS A 482 30.84 -43.84 -54.63
CA LYS A 482 31.18 -45.08 -55.38
C LYS A 482 31.82 -46.21 -54.55
N GLY A 483 30.94 -47.11 -54.09
CA GLY A 483 31.00 -48.49 -54.55
C GLY A 483 31.67 -49.52 -53.64
N HIS A 484 31.48 -50.79 -54.03
CA HIS A 484 31.87 -52.02 -53.34
C HIS A 484 31.01 -52.34 -52.09
N ILE A 485 29.80 -52.92 -52.20
CA ILE A 485 29.34 -54.20 -52.81
C ILE A 485 29.14 -55.29 -51.74
N ASN A 486 27.87 -55.59 -51.47
CA ASN A 486 27.30 -56.91 -51.10
C ASN A 486 27.72 -57.56 -49.74
N HIS A 487 27.06 -58.60 -49.21
CA HIS A 487 26.10 -59.56 -49.81
C HIS A 487 25.06 -60.11 -48.79
N ARG A 488 23.83 -60.37 -49.28
CA ARG A 488 22.90 -61.49 -48.88
C ARG A 488 22.24 -61.43 -47.49
N ALA A 489 20.99 -61.87 -47.30
CA ALA A 489 19.94 -62.23 -48.28
C ALA A 489 18.51 -62.09 -47.70
N VAL A 490 17.55 -61.96 -48.60
CA VAL A 490 16.07 -61.98 -48.44
C VAL A 490 15.58 -63.37 -48.96
N PRO A 491 14.27 -63.81 -48.94
CA PRO A 491 13.07 -63.01 -49.18
C PRO A 491 11.75 -63.36 -48.42
N ASP A 492 10.79 -62.44 -48.54
CA ASP A 492 9.33 -62.53 -48.70
C ASP A 492 8.46 -63.44 -47.79
N ALA A 493 7.36 -62.99 -47.16
CA ALA A 493 6.29 -62.02 -47.48
C ALA A 493 5.01 -62.65 -48.11
N SER A 494 3.99 -62.80 -47.26
CA SER A 494 2.57 -63.10 -47.55
C SER A 494 1.78 -62.98 -46.22
N ILE A 495 0.47 -62.75 -46.13
CA ILE A 495 -0.58 -62.28 -47.06
C ILE A 495 -1.72 -61.62 -46.23
N LEU A 496 -2.67 -60.98 -46.91
CA LEU A 496 -3.89 -60.27 -46.47
C LEU A 496 -4.67 -60.76 -45.20
N LEU A 497 -5.39 -59.77 -44.62
CA LEU A 497 -6.75 -59.82 -44.03
C LEU A 497 -7.00 -60.40 -42.60
N SER A 498 -7.88 -59.68 -41.88
CA SER A 498 -8.64 -60.06 -40.65
C SER A 498 -7.80 -60.38 -39.39
N THR A 499 -8.16 -59.96 -38.18
CA THR A 499 -9.51 -59.93 -37.58
C THR A 499 -9.68 -58.79 -36.57
N LEU A 500 -10.92 -58.36 -36.34
CA LEU A 500 -11.36 -57.33 -35.39
C LEU A 500 -12.34 -57.98 -34.38
N LYS A 501 -12.45 -57.45 -33.14
CA LYS A 501 -13.26 -57.88 -31.95
C LYS A 501 -12.45 -58.60 -30.85
N SER A 502 -12.81 -58.52 -29.54
CA SER A 502 -13.70 -57.60 -28.80
C SER A 502 -13.67 -57.88 -27.29
N ASP A 503 -13.67 -56.82 -26.45
CA ASP A 503 -14.17 -56.76 -25.06
C ASP A 503 -13.52 -57.73 -24.02
N ILE A 504 -13.67 -57.68 -22.68
CA ILE A 504 -14.73 -57.22 -21.75
C ILE A 504 -14.12 -56.68 -20.42
N SER A 505 -14.79 -55.67 -19.81
CA SER A 505 -14.94 -55.18 -18.39
C SER A 505 -14.16 -55.78 -17.17
N LEU A 506 -14.15 -55.24 -15.93
CA LEU A 506 -14.96 -54.21 -15.22
C LEU A 506 -14.26 -53.68 -13.93
N SER A 507 -14.75 -52.55 -13.39
CA SER A 507 -14.74 -52.07 -11.97
C SER A 507 -13.44 -51.79 -11.20
N LEU A 508 -13.35 -50.57 -10.64
CA LEU A 508 -13.35 -50.33 -9.18
C LEU A 508 -13.68 -48.86 -8.84
N ASP A 509 -14.23 -48.62 -7.65
CA ASP A 509 -14.75 -47.32 -7.16
C ASP A 509 -13.73 -46.48 -6.35
N GLY A 510 -13.94 -45.16 -6.29
CA GLY A 510 -13.22 -44.28 -5.34
C GLY A 510 -13.42 -42.77 -5.58
N LYS A 511 -14.13 -42.08 -4.67
CA LYS A 511 -14.22 -40.59 -4.56
C LYS A 511 -13.06 -40.06 -3.67
N ILE A 512 -12.77 -38.77 -3.43
CA ILE A 512 -13.59 -37.56 -3.20
C ILE A 512 -12.84 -36.26 -3.62
N ASP A 513 -13.62 -35.32 -4.15
CA ASP A 513 -13.58 -33.84 -4.24
C ASP A 513 -12.34 -33.04 -3.79
N TYR A 514 -11.94 -32.05 -4.64
CA TYR A 514 -11.53 -30.71 -4.17
C TYR A 514 -11.66 -29.60 -5.26
N PHE A 515 -12.85 -29.45 -5.85
CA PHE A 515 -13.17 -28.30 -6.72
C PHE A 515 -14.67 -27.95 -6.60
N ASP A 516 -15.03 -27.23 -5.53
CA ASP A 516 -16.40 -26.72 -5.38
C ASP A 516 -16.43 -25.36 -4.65
N ARG A 517 -16.49 -24.28 -5.44
CA ARG A 517 -17.00 -22.94 -5.08
C ARG A 517 -17.10 -22.08 -6.35
N VAL A 518 -18.33 -21.69 -6.68
CA VAL A 518 -18.70 -20.69 -7.71
C VAL A 518 -18.37 -21.06 -9.17
N GLY A 519 -19.20 -21.92 -9.80
CA GLY A 519 -19.09 -22.13 -11.26
C GLY A 519 -19.98 -23.21 -11.87
N VAL A 520 -21.31 -23.01 -11.95
CA VAL A 520 -22.19 -23.89 -12.75
C VAL A 520 -21.90 -23.67 -14.24
N SER A 521 -21.28 -24.66 -14.90
CA SER A 521 -20.85 -24.54 -16.30
C SER A 521 -21.90 -25.06 -17.30
N GLY A 522 -22.45 -24.14 -18.10
CA GLY A 522 -23.25 -24.48 -19.29
C GLY A 522 -22.36 -24.69 -20.52
N ARG A 523 -22.70 -25.67 -21.38
CA ARG A 523 -22.05 -25.87 -22.70
C ARG A 523 -23.04 -25.58 -23.83
N ILE A 524 -22.68 -24.67 -24.73
CA ILE A 524 -23.41 -24.37 -25.97
C ILE A 524 -22.57 -24.87 -27.15
N ARG A 525 -23.20 -25.52 -28.14
CA ARG A 525 -22.51 -25.91 -29.38
C ARG A 525 -22.53 -24.77 -30.39
N MET A 526 -21.38 -24.16 -30.64
CA MET A 526 -21.21 -23.16 -31.70
C MET A 526 -20.83 -23.83 -33.03
N THR A 527 -21.83 -24.20 -33.84
CA THR A 527 -21.61 -24.77 -35.19
C THR A 527 -22.14 -23.92 -36.34
N ASP A 528 -23.06 -22.98 -36.09
CA ASP A 528 -23.85 -22.31 -37.12
C ASP A 528 -23.81 -20.77 -37.05
N LEU A 529 -22.81 -20.21 -36.37
CA LEU A 529 -22.67 -18.76 -36.15
C LEU A 529 -21.63 -18.14 -37.11
N PRO A 530 -21.92 -17.02 -37.78
CA PRO A 530 -20.94 -16.31 -38.60
C PRO A 530 -19.83 -15.68 -37.75
N ASN A 531 -18.60 -15.62 -38.29
CA ASN A 531 -17.36 -15.19 -37.63
C ASN A 531 -17.30 -13.72 -37.11
N VAL A 532 -18.42 -12.99 -37.06
CA VAL A 532 -18.49 -11.60 -36.58
C VAL A 532 -19.75 -11.39 -35.73
N ILE A 533 -19.73 -11.90 -34.50
CA ILE A 533 -20.70 -11.55 -33.45
C ILE A 533 -19.92 -10.91 -32.29
N PRO A 534 -19.75 -9.57 -32.27
CA PRO A 534 -18.94 -8.90 -31.26
C PRO A 534 -19.67 -8.74 -29.91
N VAL A 535 -20.99 -8.95 -29.86
CA VAL A 535 -21.86 -8.77 -28.70
C VAL A 535 -23.01 -9.78 -28.72
N VAL A 536 -23.33 -10.37 -27.57
CA VAL A 536 -24.55 -11.17 -27.34
C VAL A 536 -25.40 -10.55 -26.23
N GLU A 537 -26.73 -10.68 -26.33
CA GLU A 537 -27.67 -10.30 -25.26
C GLU A 537 -27.94 -11.50 -24.35
N VAL A 538 -28.02 -11.25 -23.05
CA VAL A 538 -28.48 -12.21 -22.04
C VAL A 538 -29.88 -11.81 -21.60
N ARG A 539 -30.84 -12.74 -21.74
CA ARG A 539 -32.26 -12.53 -21.41
C ARG A 539 -32.78 -13.60 -20.46
N VAL A 540 -33.80 -13.28 -19.67
CA VAL A 540 -34.52 -14.22 -18.79
C VAL A 540 -36.01 -13.98 -18.93
N ASP A 541 -36.78 -15.03 -19.24
CA ASP A 541 -38.21 -14.94 -19.62
C ASP A 541 -38.52 -13.90 -20.74
N GLY A 542 -37.50 -13.48 -21.50
CA GLY A 542 -37.58 -12.41 -22.51
C GLY A 542 -37.18 -11.01 -22.02
N GLU A 543 -37.01 -10.77 -20.71
CA GLU A 543 -36.45 -9.51 -20.19
C GLU A 543 -34.94 -9.44 -20.50
N PHE A 544 -34.48 -8.32 -21.05
CA PHE A 544 -33.04 -8.04 -21.25
C PHE A 544 -32.36 -7.72 -19.91
N LEU A 545 -31.26 -8.40 -19.62
CA LEU A 545 -30.42 -8.15 -18.45
C LEU A 545 -29.21 -7.27 -18.79
N PHE A 546 -28.36 -7.76 -19.69
CA PHE A 546 -27.16 -7.09 -20.15
C PHE A 546 -26.72 -7.65 -21.50
N ALA A 547 -25.77 -6.96 -22.14
CA ALA A 547 -25.09 -7.44 -23.33
C ALA A 547 -23.58 -7.53 -23.07
N GLN A 548 -22.97 -8.65 -23.42
CA GLN A 548 -21.54 -8.90 -23.20
C GLN A 548 -20.79 -8.99 -24.53
N SER A 549 -19.59 -8.41 -24.59
CA SER A 549 -18.74 -8.49 -25.78
C SER A 549 -18.01 -9.84 -25.85
N CYS A 550 -18.09 -10.50 -26.99
CA CYS A 550 -17.31 -11.70 -27.29
C CYS A 550 -16.02 -11.31 -28.02
N GLY A 551 -14.88 -11.83 -27.58
CA GLY A 551 -13.60 -11.67 -28.27
C GLY A 551 -13.59 -12.39 -29.63
N PRO A 552 -12.72 -11.98 -30.59
CA PRO A 552 -12.60 -12.65 -31.87
C PRO A 552 -12.06 -14.08 -31.68
N ALA A 553 -12.78 -15.07 -32.21
CA ALA A 553 -12.37 -16.46 -32.11
C ALA A 553 -11.14 -16.76 -32.99
N LEU A 554 -10.14 -17.43 -32.42
CA LEU A 554 -9.17 -18.18 -33.21
C LEU A 554 -9.82 -19.49 -33.68
N PRO A 555 -9.69 -19.88 -34.95
CA PRO A 555 -10.25 -21.13 -35.44
C PRO A 555 -9.48 -22.34 -34.91
N ASN A 556 -10.21 -23.43 -34.65
CA ASN A 556 -9.74 -24.77 -34.26
C ASN A 556 -9.33 -24.95 -32.78
N GLU A 557 -10.31 -25.01 -31.87
CA GLU A 557 -10.32 -26.01 -30.77
C GLU A 557 -11.74 -26.18 -30.20
N GLU A 558 -12.03 -27.31 -29.52
CA GLU A 558 -13.38 -27.72 -29.15
C GLU A 558 -13.96 -27.01 -27.91
N GLY A 559 -14.53 -25.82 -28.11
CA GLY A 559 -15.57 -25.26 -27.24
C GLY A 559 -15.09 -24.51 -26.00
N TYR A 560 -15.08 -23.18 -26.09
CA TYR A 560 -14.81 -22.29 -24.97
C TYR A 560 -15.95 -22.30 -23.92
N PRO A 561 -15.65 -22.39 -22.61
CA PRO A 561 -16.63 -22.12 -21.57
C PRO A 561 -16.85 -20.61 -21.43
N PHE A 562 -18.10 -20.16 -21.58
CA PHE A 562 -18.48 -18.80 -21.23
C PHE A 562 -18.63 -18.68 -19.71
N LEU A 563 -17.68 -18.01 -19.05
CA LEU A 563 -17.87 -17.56 -17.66
C LEU A 563 -18.76 -16.33 -17.64
N ILE A 564 -19.98 -16.49 -17.11
CA ILE A 564 -20.85 -15.38 -16.70
C ILE A 564 -20.65 -15.18 -15.19
N THR A 565 -20.12 -14.03 -14.79
CA THR A 565 -19.91 -13.70 -13.37
C THR A 565 -21.21 -13.17 -12.77
N TRP A 566 -21.90 -14.00 -11.98
CA TRP A 566 -23.30 -13.82 -11.59
C TRP A 566 -23.64 -12.62 -10.68
N CYS A 567 -22.65 -11.85 -10.21
CA CYS A 567 -22.81 -10.82 -9.18
C CYS A 567 -23.76 -9.66 -9.54
N SER A 568 -24.12 -9.49 -10.82
CA SER A 568 -25.04 -8.44 -11.30
C SER A 568 -26.49 -8.89 -11.51
N ILE A 569 -26.82 -10.18 -11.32
CA ILE A 569 -28.19 -10.69 -11.47
C ILE A 569 -28.90 -10.67 -10.10
N ALA A 570 -29.93 -9.82 -9.98
CA ALA A 570 -30.72 -9.69 -8.76
C ALA A 570 -31.48 -10.99 -8.40
N PRO A 571 -31.66 -11.33 -7.10
CA PRO A 571 -32.29 -12.59 -6.66
C PRO A 571 -33.69 -12.89 -7.23
N LYS A 572 -34.41 -11.88 -7.75
CA LYS A 572 -35.72 -12.03 -8.42
C LYS A 572 -35.72 -12.96 -9.63
N PHE A 573 -34.55 -13.34 -10.15
CA PHE A 573 -34.38 -14.23 -11.30
C PHE A 573 -33.94 -15.67 -10.95
N ALA A 574 -33.74 -16.00 -9.67
CA ALA A 574 -33.38 -17.36 -9.24
C ALA A 574 -34.42 -18.40 -9.70
N GLY A 575 -33.96 -19.59 -10.10
CA GLY A 575 -34.81 -20.68 -10.58
C GLY A 575 -35.42 -20.52 -11.98
N ARG A 576 -35.14 -19.42 -12.69
CA ARG A 576 -35.66 -19.14 -14.05
C ARG A 576 -34.70 -19.63 -15.13
N ARG A 577 -35.19 -19.67 -16.39
CA ARG A 577 -34.37 -20.04 -17.54
C ARG A 577 -33.97 -18.80 -18.35
N GLY A 578 -32.67 -18.67 -18.62
CA GLY A 578 -32.13 -17.65 -19.49
C GLY A 578 -31.93 -18.12 -20.93
N SER A 579 -32.04 -17.19 -21.86
CA SER A 579 -31.64 -17.34 -23.27
C SER A 579 -30.44 -16.44 -23.57
N ILE A 580 -29.62 -16.85 -24.53
CA ILE A 580 -28.60 -16.00 -25.15
C ILE A 580 -29.02 -15.74 -26.60
N GLU A 581 -29.05 -14.46 -27.00
CA GLU A 581 -29.60 -13.98 -28.26
C GLU A 581 -28.61 -13.03 -28.96
N VAL A 582 -28.61 -12.98 -30.30
CA VAL A 582 -27.84 -11.96 -31.05
C VAL A 582 -28.74 -10.75 -31.29
N PRO A 583 -28.30 -9.50 -31.00
CA PRO A 583 -29.07 -8.31 -31.33
C PRO A 583 -29.47 -8.28 -32.82
N GLY A 584 -30.77 -8.39 -33.09
CA GLY A 584 -31.33 -8.35 -34.45
C GLY A 584 -31.36 -9.67 -35.24
N ALA A 585 -30.94 -10.81 -34.68
CA ALA A 585 -31.18 -12.12 -35.29
C ALA A 585 -32.42 -12.80 -34.67
N ALA A 586 -33.28 -13.39 -35.50
CA ALA A 586 -34.51 -14.06 -35.06
C ALA A 586 -34.26 -15.48 -34.48
N GLN A 587 -33.07 -15.76 -33.95
CA GLN A 587 -32.62 -17.11 -33.60
C GLN A 587 -31.85 -17.10 -32.27
N GLN A 588 -32.37 -17.83 -31.29
CA GLN A 588 -31.73 -18.04 -29.99
C GLN A 588 -30.51 -18.96 -30.13
N ILE A 589 -29.41 -18.59 -29.46
CA ILE A 589 -28.11 -19.26 -29.59
C ILE A 589 -27.97 -20.41 -28.59
N GLY A 590 -28.60 -20.28 -27.42
CA GLY A 590 -28.56 -21.29 -26.37
C GLY A 590 -29.35 -20.88 -25.13
N TYR A 591 -29.39 -21.78 -24.16
CA TYR A 591 -30.07 -21.62 -22.88
C TYR A 591 -29.14 -21.90 -21.72
N PHE A 592 -29.43 -21.32 -20.57
CA PHE A 592 -28.85 -21.67 -19.29
C PHE A 592 -29.94 -21.61 -18.21
N ASP A 593 -29.80 -22.43 -17.18
CA ASP A 593 -30.75 -22.49 -16.06
C ASP A 593 -30.16 -21.74 -14.86
N ILE A 594 -30.90 -20.79 -14.28
CA ILE A 594 -30.42 -19.98 -13.16
C ILE A 594 -30.63 -20.76 -11.84
N PRO A 595 -29.59 -20.96 -11.02
CA PRO A 595 -29.73 -21.66 -9.74
C PRO A 595 -30.79 -21.02 -8.82
N ASN A 596 -31.44 -21.83 -7.98
CA ASN A 596 -32.43 -21.33 -7.00
C ASN A 596 -31.76 -20.67 -5.78
N ASP A 597 -30.49 -20.97 -5.58
CA ASP A 597 -29.62 -20.69 -4.45
C ASP A 597 -28.70 -19.48 -4.69
N LEU A 598 -29.13 -18.55 -5.55
CA LEU A 598 -28.38 -17.36 -5.93
C LEU A 598 -28.37 -16.29 -4.83
N VAL A 599 -27.62 -16.56 -3.77
CA VAL A 599 -27.35 -15.64 -2.65
C VAL A 599 -26.62 -14.39 -3.17
N ALA A 600 -27.11 -13.22 -2.80
CA ALA A 600 -26.41 -11.97 -3.09
C ALA A 600 -25.07 -11.93 -2.33
N TYR A 601 -23.96 -11.75 -3.06
CA TYR A 601 -22.62 -11.64 -2.46
C TYR A 601 -22.46 -10.32 -1.69
N HIS A 602 -22.91 -10.32 -0.44
CA HIS A 602 -22.41 -9.42 0.58
C HIS A 602 -20.95 -9.76 0.85
N VAL A 603 -20.03 -9.09 0.15
CA VAL A 603 -18.62 -9.02 0.56
C VAL A 603 -18.60 -8.49 1.99
N SER A 604 -18.08 -9.29 2.91
CA SER A 604 -18.08 -8.95 4.33
C SER A 604 -17.16 -7.74 4.60
N PRO A 605 -17.38 -7.00 5.70
CA PRO A 605 -16.47 -5.93 6.11
C PRO A 605 -15.01 -6.39 6.22
N ALA A 606 -14.77 -7.66 6.57
CA ALA A 606 -13.45 -8.23 6.69
C ALA A 606 -12.79 -8.58 5.34
N GLU A 607 -13.56 -9.11 4.37
CA GLU A 607 -13.05 -9.31 3.00
C GLU A 607 -12.72 -7.96 2.36
N ARG A 608 -13.58 -6.95 2.54
CA ARG A 608 -13.31 -5.57 2.09
C ARG A 608 -12.10 -4.94 2.80
N ALA A 609 -11.90 -5.22 4.08
CA ALA A 609 -10.72 -4.75 4.79
C ALA A 609 -9.43 -5.39 4.23
N ALA A 610 -9.41 -6.71 4.01
CA ALA A 610 -8.26 -7.38 3.40
C ALA A 610 -7.99 -6.90 1.96
N GLU A 611 -9.03 -6.52 1.21
CA GLU A 611 -8.94 -5.92 -0.13
C GLU A 611 -8.34 -4.50 -0.10
N ILE A 612 -8.80 -3.62 0.81
CA ILE A 612 -8.38 -2.20 0.88
C ILE A 612 -7.02 -2.02 1.55
N PHE A 613 -6.79 -2.66 2.70
CA PHE A 613 -5.63 -2.41 3.57
C PHE A 613 -4.53 -3.48 3.48
N GLY A 614 -4.77 -4.56 2.71
CA GLY A 614 -3.94 -5.75 2.71
C GLY A 614 -4.05 -6.57 4.02
N GLY A 615 -3.11 -7.49 4.23
CA GLY A 615 -3.15 -8.45 5.33
C GLY A 615 -4.01 -9.67 5.01
N THR A 616 -4.26 -10.53 6.01
CA THR A 616 -5.11 -11.72 5.83
C THR A 616 -6.58 -11.44 6.14
N ILE A 617 -7.47 -12.15 5.47
CA ILE A 617 -8.92 -12.14 5.78
C ILE A 617 -9.16 -12.56 7.24
N SER A 618 -8.30 -13.41 7.84
CA SER A 618 -8.42 -13.80 9.25
C SER A 618 -8.20 -12.62 10.19
N GLU A 619 -7.11 -11.85 10.02
CA GLU A 619 -6.81 -10.68 10.86
C GLU A 619 -7.90 -9.60 10.75
N ALA A 620 -8.46 -9.43 9.56
CA ALA A 620 -9.59 -8.55 9.31
C ALA A 620 -10.89 -9.07 9.95
N GLN A 621 -11.16 -10.37 9.92
CA GLN A 621 -12.31 -11.00 10.58
C GLN A 621 -12.20 -10.89 12.09
N ASP A 622 -11.01 -11.14 12.65
CA ASP A 622 -10.72 -10.96 14.06
C ASP A 622 -10.95 -9.51 14.49
N TYR A 623 -10.44 -8.52 13.76
CA TYR A 623 -10.64 -7.13 14.19
C TYR A 623 -12.09 -6.64 14.04
N GLN A 624 -12.78 -7.02 12.96
CA GLN A 624 -14.21 -6.71 12.80
C GLN A 624 -15.07 -7.37 13.88
N ARG A 625 -14.70 -8.58 14.34
CA ARG A 625 -15.31 -9.22 15.51
C ARG A 625 -14.99 -8.47 16.80
N TRP A 626 -13.75 -8.04 17.01
CA TRP A 626 -13.35 -7.26 18.19
C TRP A 626 -14.15 -5.96 18.29
N ILE A 627 -14.31 -5.20 17.21
CA ILE A 627 -15.16 -3.99 17.17
C ILE A 627 -16.60 -4.35 17.58
N ALA A 628 -17.18 -5.41 17.01
CA ALA A 628 -18.56 -5.82 17.28
C ALA A 628 -18.81 -6.28 18.74
N GLU A 629 -17.79 -6.79 19.43
CA GLU A 629 -17.88 -7.21 20.84
C GLU A 629 -17.61 -6.07 21.85
N HIS A 630 -16.85 -5.03 21.46
CA HIS A 630 -16.44 -3.95 22.38
C HIS A 630 -17.15 -2.61 22.13
N GLU A 631 -17.31 -2.18 20.88
CA GLU A 631 -17.94 -0.90 20.49
C GLU A 631 -19.45 -1.04 20.30
N THR A 632 -20.13 -1.58 21.30
CA THR A 632 -21.56 -1.95 21.20
C THR A 632 -22.49 -0.74 21.24
N ALA A 633 -23.70 -0.89 20.70
CA ALA A 633 -24.74 0.14 20.78
C ALA A 633 -25.19 0.46 22.23
N GLU A 634 -25.05 -0.49 23.16
CA GLU A 634 -25.33 -0.28 24.58
C GLU A 634 -24.17 0.44 25.27
N ASP A 635 -22.92 0.16 24.93
CA ASP A 635 -21.77 0.93 25.41
C ASP A 635 -21.88 2.41 24.99
N LEU A 636 -22.19 2.68 23.73
CA LEU A 636 -22.41 4.04 23.24
C LEU A 636 -23.59 4.73 23.96
N ARG A 637 -24.59 3.97 24.42
CA ARG A 637 -25.72 4.49 25.21
C ARG A 637 -25.30 4.82 26.64
N LEU A 638 -24.47 4.00 27.28
CA LEU A 638 -23.88 4.26 28.60
C LEU A 638 -22.92 5.46 28.54
N ALA A 639 -22.14 5.58 27.47
CA ALA A 639 -21.27 6.73 27.23
C ALA A 639 -22.08 8.04 27.08
N GLN A 640 -23.24 8.01 26.40
CA GLN A 640 -24.18 9.14 26.32
C GLN A 640 -24.78 9.49 27.69
N ASP A 641 -25.27 8.49 28.41
CA ASP A 641 -25.83 8.63 29.76
C ASP A 641 -24.80 9.21 30.75
N PHE A 642 -23.51 8.91 30.58
CA PHE A 642 -22.40 9.43 31.39
C PHE A 642 -21.97 10.84 30.96
N ALA A 643 -21.85 11.09 29.64
CA ALA A 643 -21.53 12.41 29.09
C ALA A 643 -22.54 13.47 29.55
N ALA A 644 -23.83 13.11 29.67
CA ALA A 644 -24.87 13.99 30.19
C ALA A 644 -24.80 14.28 31.70
N ARG A 645 -23.94 13.59 32.47
CA ARG A 645 -23.77 13.74 33.92
C ARG A 645 -22.48 14.45 34.32
N ILE A 646 -21.45 14.44 33.46
CA ILE A 646 -20.18 15.11 33.76
C ILE A 646 -20.26 16.61 33.49
N GLU A 647 -19.42 17.35 34.19
CA GLU A 647 -19.21 18.78 33.93
C GLU A 647 -18.24 18.95 32.76
N HIS A 648 -18.65 19.68 31.72
CA HIS A 648 -17.83 19.94 30.54
C HIS A 648 -16.89 21.15 30.76
N ALA A 649 -16.10 21.12 31.84
CA ALA A 649 -15.25 22.23 32.27
C ALA A 649 -14.08 22.49 31.31
N ASP A 650 -13.42 21.43 30.87
CA ASP A 650 -12.29 21.47 29.94
C ASP A 650 -12.75 21.82 28.51
N MET A 651 -12.02 22.70 27.83
CA MET A 651 -12.26 23.05 26.42
C MET A 651 -11.15 22.45 25.55
N PHE A 652 -11.52 21.58 24.62
CA PHE A 652 -10.57 21.02 23.64
C PHE A 652 -10.50 21.87 22.38
N THR A 653 -9.29 22.27 21.98
CA THR A 653 -9.02 22.93 20.69
C THR A 653 -8.45 21.90 19.72
N ILE A 654 -9.18 21.57 18.66
CA ILE A 654 -8.74 20.60 17.63
C ILE A 654 -8.21 21.37 16.42
N TRP A 655 -6.94 21.16 16.06
CA TRP A 655 -6.40 21.65 14.79
C TRP A 655 -6.65 20.61 13.69
N VAL A 656 -7.33 21.02 12.62
CA VAL A 656 -7.66 20.14 11.49
C VAL A 656 -6.88 20.58 10.25
N PHE A 657 -5.90 19.79 9.86
CA PHE A 657 -5.04 20.06 8.69
C PHE A 657 -5.67 19.56 7.39
N GLY A 658 -5.35 20.22 6.27
CA GLY A 658 -5.83 19.80 4.95
C GLY A 658 -7.26 20.25 4.64
N ALA A 659 -7.67 21.45 5.07
CA ALA A 659 -9.05 21.93 4.91
C ALA A 659 -9.57 21.91 3.46
N THR A 660 -8.69 21.95 2.45
CA THR A 660 -9.02 21.84 1.02
C THR A 660 -9.42 20.45 0.54
N ASP A 661 -9.25 19.41 1.35
CA ASP A 661 -9.44 18.02 0.94
C ASP A 661 -10.93 17.62 0.79
N VAL A 662 -11.20 16.62 -0.06
CA VAL A 662 -12.57 16.12 -0.31
C VAL A 662 -13.17 15.41 0.91
N ASN A 663 -12.34 14.71 1.69
CA ASN A 663 -12.73 13.93 2.85
C ASN A 663 -12.68 14.75 4.16
N PHE A 664 -12.22 16.01 4.14
CA PHE A 664 -12.31 16.98 5.25
C PHE A 664 -13.72 17.05 5.87
N SER A 665 -14.77 16.96 5.04
CA SER A 665 -16.16 16.97 5.51
C SER A 665 -16.50 15.79 6.43
N ALA A 666 -15.81 14.65 6.31
CA ALA A 666 -15.98 13.48 7.17
C ALA A 666 -15.34 13.71 8.55
N THR A 667 -14.12 14.27 8.59
CA THR A 667 -13.43 14.68 9.83
C THR A 667 -14.31 15.63 10.65
N ILE A 668 -14.86 16.69 10.03
CA ILE A 668 -15.77 17.62 10.72
C ILE A 668 -17.05 16.92 11.20
N ARG A 669 -17.63 15.99 10.42
CA ARG A 669 -18.78 15.19 10.90
C ARG A 669 -18.42 14.38 12.17
N SER A 670 -17.21 13.81 12.26
CA SER A 670 -16.76 13.07 13.46
C SER A 670 -16.60 13.96 14.70
N LEU A 671 -16.23 15.24 14.52
CA LEU A 671 -16.19 16.24 15.59
C LEU A 671 -17.60 16.65 16.03
N THR A 672 -18.50 16.94 15.09
CA THR A 672 -19.92 17.27 15.41
C THR A 672 -20.67 16.12 16.10
N ALA A 673 -20.18 14.87 15.96
CA ALA A 673 -20.74 13.67 16.57
C ALA A 673 -20.11 13.28 17.93
N GLN A 674 -19.19 14.09 18.48
CA GLN A 674 -18.58 13.85 19.80
C GLN A 674 -19.63 13.96 20.92
N LEU A 675 -19.57 13.04 21.88
CA LEU A 675 -20.42 13.07 23.07
C LEU A 675 -20.02 14.15 24.07
N TYR A 676 -18.75 14.59 24.05
CA TYR A 676 -18.28 15.72 24.82
C TYR A 676 -18.55 17.03 24.05
N GLY A 677 -19.23 17.99 24.68
CA GLY A 677 -19.75 19.19 24.00
C GLY A 677 -18.79 20.38 23.91
N ASN A 678 -17.90 20.56 24.89
CA ASN A 678 -17.02 21.73 25.01
C ASN A 678 -15.73 21.56 24.21
N TRP A 679 -15.79 21.93 22.94
CA TRP A 679 -14.64 21.95 22.03
C TRP A 679 -14.80 23.02 20.96
N GLU A 680 -13.68 23.40 20.33
CA GLU A 680 -13.65 24.15 19.07
C GLU A 680 -12.70 23.49 18.06
N ALA A 681 -12.91 23.72 16.77
CA ALA A 681 -12.07 23.22 15.70
C ALA A 681 -11.50 24.39 14.88
N ILE A 682 -10.19 24.39 14.70
CA ILE A 682 -9.44 25.37 13.91
C ILE A 682 -8.96 24.65 12.66
N CYS A 683 -9.59 24.94 11.53
CA CYS A 683 -9.34 24.29 10.25
C CYS A 683 -8.33 25.09 9.44
N ILE A 684 -7.28 24.43 8.97
CA ILE A 684 -6.07 25.08 8.48
C ILE A 684 -6.01 24.97 6.95
N GLY A 685 -6.12 26.12 6.29
CA GLY A 685 -6.01 26.29 4.83
C GLY A 685 -7.25 26.91 4.16
N ALA A 686 -7.01 27.65 3.07
CA ALA A 686 -8.02 28.34 2.28
C ALA A 686 -9.20 27.47 1.81
N LEU A 687 -10.44 27.83 2.15
CA LEU A 687 -11.65 27.33 1.48
C LEU A 687 -12.69 28.44 1.24
N PRO A 688 -13.19 28.62 0.00
CA PRO A 688 -14.18 29.65 -0.31
C PRO A 688 -15.66 29.21 -0.21
N TYR A 689 -15.97 27.94 0.12
CA TYR A 689 -17.33 27.39 -0.05
C TYR A 689 -17.83 26.35 0.98
N LEU A 690 -17.22 26.27 2.17
CA LEU A 690 -17.84 25.57 3.31
C LEU A 690 -18.05 26.54 4.47
N GLU A 691 -19.23 27.16 4.50
CA GLU A 691 -19.78 27.69 5.76
C GLU A 691 -20.08 26.48 6.67
N CYS A 692 -19.22 26.26 7.66
CA CYS A 692 -19.46 25.22 8.66
C CYS A 692 -20.68 25.60 9.50
N LEU A 693 -21.74 24.79 9.40
CA LEU A 693 -23.01 25.03 10.10
C LEU A 693 -22.92 24.85 11.62
N ASP A 694 -21.80 24.33 12.14
CA ASP A 694 -21.52 24.24 13.57
C ASP A 694 -20.66 25.45 14.00
N PRO A 695 -21.14 26.30 14.93
CA PRO A 695 -20.45 27.53 15.35
C PRO A 695 -19.14 27.29 16.11
N ARG A 696 -18.80 26.03 16.44
CA ARG A 696 -17.52 25.63 17.04
C ARG A 696 -16.39 25.50 16.02
N VAL A 697 -16.66 25.63 14.72
CA VAL A 697 -15.67 25.42 13.65
C VAL A 697 -15.27 26.73 12.99
N ARG A 698 -13.97 27.03 12.96
CA ARG A 698 -13.37 28.24 12.37
C ARG A 698 -12.26 27.85 11.40
N CYS A 699 -12.31 28.34 10.17
CA CYS A 699 -11.21 28.23 9.21
C CYS A 699 -10.23 29.41 9.35
N ILE A 700 -8.94 29.15 9.18
CA ILE A 700 -7.85 30.15 9.12
C ILE A 700 -6.82 29.75 8.06
N GLU A 701 -6.01 30.71 7.58
CA GLU A 701 -4.84 30.39 6.76
C GLU A 701 -3.69 29.86 7.64
N ALA A 702 -2.85 28.97 7.09
CA ALA A 702 -1.74 28.37 7.85
C ALA A 702 -0.73 29.41 8.40
N ALA A 703 -0.60 30.57 7.74
CA ALA A 703 0.24 31.67 8.21
C ALA A 703 -0.33 32.40 9.45
N GLU A 704 -1.61 32.22 9.77
CA GLU A 704 -2.26 32.82 10.94
C GLU A 704 -2.10 31.96 12.21
N LEU A 705 -1.77 30.67 12.07
CA LEU A 705 -1.74 29.70 13.17
C LEU A 705 -0.89 30.13 14.37
N PRO A 706 0.33 30.73 14.21
CA PRO A 706 1.10 31.22 15.35
C PRO A 706 0.40 32.39 16.06
N SER A 707 -0.19 33.33 15.32
CA SER A 707 -0.94 34.46 15.86
C SER A 707 -2.22 34.01 16.59
N VAL A 708 -2.84 32.93 16.12
CA VAL A 708 -4.02 32.32 16.76
C VAL A 708 -3.62 31.59 18.04
N LEU A 709 -2.50 30.85 18.06
CA LEU A 709 -1.98 30.17 19.27
C LEU A 709 -1.71 31.15 20.42
N GLU A 710 -1.26 32.37 20.15
CA GLU A 710 -1.03 33.40 21.18
C GLU A 710 -2.31 33.97 21.80
N LEU A 711 -3.49 33.70 21.25
CA LEU A 711 -4.77 34.08 21.87
C LEU A 711 -5.12 33.20 23.08
N TYR A 712 -4.41 32.09 23.29
CA TYR A 712 -4.71 31.09 24.32
C TYR A 712 -3.78 31.23 25.52
N GLY A 713 -4.34 31.03 26.71
CA GLY A 713 -3.57 30.86 27.95
C GLY A 713 -2.79 29.53 27.97
N GLU A 714 -1.71 29.50 28.75
CA GLU A 714 -0.68 28.45 28.79
C GLU A 714 -1.17 27.01 29.10
N ASP A 715 -2.33 26.90 29.74
CA ASP A 715 -2.94 25.62 30.12
C ASP A 715 -3.98 25.07 29.13
N ALA A 716 -4.35 25.84 28.11
CA ALA A 716 -5.37 25.45 27.13
C ALA A 716 -5.01 24.15 26.40
N LEU A 717 -6.01 23.32 26.11
CA LEU A 717 -5.85 21.94 25.67
C LEU A 717 -5.91 21.84 24.14
N PHE A 718 -4.86 21.31 23.51
CA PHE A 718 -4.72 21.21 22.06
C PHE A 718 -4.49 19.78 21.60
N THR A 719 -5.21 19.38 20.54
CA THR A 719 -5.03 18.10 19.83
C THR A 719 -5.23 18.29 18.32
N PHE A 720 -4.93 17.27 17.52
CA PHE A 720 -4.67 17.40 16.09
C PHE A 720 -5.34 16.29 15.28
N ALA A 721 -5.91 16.64 14.13
CA ALA A 721 -6.48 15.72 13.15
C ALA A 721 -6.06 16.09 11.72
N GLU A 722 -5.99 15.09 10.85
CA GLU A 722 -5.69 15.22 9.41
C GLU A 722 -7.00 15.01 8.62
N ALA A 723 -7.22 15.75 7.53
CA ALA A 723 -8.46 15.62 6.76
C ALA A 723 -8.63 14.19 6.21
N GLY A 724 -9.86 13.66 6.32
CA GLY A 724 -10.20 12.27 6.02
C GLY A 724 -10.09 11.32 7.20
N ASP A 725 -9.31 11.65 8.23
CA ASP A 725 -9.30 10.90 9.49
C ASP A 725 -10.55 11.24 10.33
N LEU A 726 -11.01 10.30 11.15
CA LEU A 726 -12.19 10.42 12.00
C LEU A 726 -11.83 10.16 13.47
N LEU A 727 -12.48 10.89 14.40
CA LEU A 727 -12.45 10.55 15.83
C LEU A 727 -13.60 9.60 16.17
N SER A 728 -13.34 8.64 17.08
CA SER A 728 -14.42 7.88 17.73
C SER A 728 -15.34 8.82 18.50
N ARG A 729 -16.65 8.52 18.58
CA ARG A 729 -17.66 9.40 19.22
C ARG A 729 -17.37 9.70 20.70
N THR A 730 -16.62 8.80 21.35
CA THR A 730 -16.21 8.91 22.75
C THR A 730 -14.81 9.52 22.93
N ALA A 731 -14.10 9.90 21.86
CA ALA A 731 -12.71 10.33 21.93
C ALA A 731 -12.49 11.49 22.91
N LEU A 732 -13.20 12.61 22.74
CA LEU A 732 -13.11 13.75 23.65
C LEU A 732 -13.68 13.44 25.06
N LEU A 733 -14.57 12.45 25.19
CA LEU A 733 -15.12 12.02 26.47
C LEU A 733 -14.09 11.27 27.30
N HIS A 734 -13.35 10.34 26.69
CA HIS A 734 -12.20 9.69 27.35
C HIS A 734 -11.14 10.72 27.72
N LEU A 735 -10.76 11.63 26.81
CA LEU A 735 -9.76 12.66 27.10
C LEU A 735 -10.17 13.54 28.29
N ALA A 736 -11.45 13.93 28.40
CA ALA A 736 -11.95 14.69 29.56
C ALA A 736 -11.81 13.92 30.89
N VAL A 737 -12.14 12.62 30.89
CA VAL A 737 -11.94 11.75 32.08
C VAL A 737 -10.46 11.63 32.43
N THR A 738 -9.58 11.44 31.43
CA THR A 738 -8.13 11.34 31.63
C THR A 738 -7.51 12.63 32.16
N VAL A 739 -7.86 13.79 31.59
CA VAL A 739 -7.39 15.11 32.07
C VAL A 739 -7.85 15.37 33.50
N LYS A 740 -9.10 15.01 33.84
CA LYS A 740 -9.64 15.15 35.20
C LYS A 740 -8.95 14.22 36.22
N ALA A 741 -8.52 13.03 35.80
CA ALA A 741 -7.79 12.08 36.65
C ALA A 741 -6.29 12.42 36.79
N CYS A 742 -5.68 12.98 35.74
CA CYS A 742 -4.25 13.33 35.66
C CYS A 742 -4.07 14.78 35.16
N PRO A 743 -4.46 15.80 35.95
CA PRO A 743 -4.39 17.21 35.51
C PRO A 743 -2.95 17.71 35.29
N ASP A 744 -1.98 17.04 35.89
CA ASP A 744 -0.53 17.23 35.80
C ASP A 744 0.12 16.51 34.60
N PHE A 745 -0.66 16.04 33.62
CA PHE A 745 -0.13 15.40 32.41
C PHE A 745 0.75 16.33 31.56
N SER A 746 1.77 15.75 30.92
CA SER A 746 2.61 16.41 29.91
C SER A 746 2.16 16.09 28.48
N LEU A 747 1.68 14.86 28.26
CA LEU A 747 1.15 14.37 26.99
C LEU A 747 0.15 13.23 27.22
N ILE A 748 -0.98 13.23 26.49
CA ILE A 748 -1.93 12.11 26.44
C ILE A 748 -2.01 11.59 24.98
N TYR A 749 -2.05 10.27 24.80
CA TYR A 749 -2.22 9.61 23.48
C TYR A 749 -3.11 8.36 23.59
N SER A 750 -3.63 7.85 22.48
CA SER A 750 -4.56 6.70 22.45
C SER A 750 -4.12 5.56 21.54
N ASP A 751 -4.87 4.46 21.54
CA ASP A 751 -4.85 3.50 20.43
C ASP A 751 -5.47 4.13 19.17
N GLU A 752 -5.07 3.64 17.99
CA GLU A 752 -5.64 4.05 16.69
C GLU A 752 -5.82 2.83 15.77
N ASP A 753 -6.56 3.01 14.68
CA ASP A 753 -6.64 2.06 13.59
C ASP A 753 -6.74 2.75 12.22
N ARG A 754 -6.86 1.96 11.15
CA ARG A 754 -7.06 2.46 9.77
C ARG A 754 -8.51 2.35 9.35
N ILE A 755 -8.99 3.33 8.59
CA ILE A 755 -10.38 3.41 8.10
C ILE A 755 -10.46 3.80 6.63
N ASP A 756 -11.51 3.33 5.97
CA ASP A 756 -11.99 3.84 4.69
C ASP A 756 -13.07 4.90 4.97
N PRO A 757 -12.84 6.20 4.69
CA PRO A 757 -13.81 7.26 4.97
C PRO A 757 -15.08 7.19 4.10
N VAL A 758 -15.08 6.39 3.03
CA VAL A 758 -16.23 6.19 2.13
C VAL A 758 -17.14 5.05 2.62
N THR A 759 -16.57 3.90 3.03
CA THR A 759 -17.38 2.74 3.46
C THR A 759 -17.45 2.52 4.98
N GLY A 760 -16.61 3.20 5.76
CA GLY A 760 -16.54 3.07 7.22
C GLY A 760 -15.88 1.78 7.72
N VAL A 761 -15.33 0.95 6.83
CA VAL A 761 -14.63 -0.29 7.19
C VAL A 761 -13.29 0.04 7.86
N ARG A 762 -13.00 -0.67 8.95
CA ARG A 762 -11.83 -0.46 9.82
C ARG A 762 -10.90 -1.68 9.86
N ALA A 763 -9.60 -1.45 9.90
CA ALA A 763 -8.55 -2.46 9.79
C ALA A 763 -7.27 -2.04 10.56
N ASN A 764 -6.30 -2.96 10.64
CA ASN A 764 -4.94 -2.69 11.15
C ASN A 764 -4.89 -1.93 12.50
N PRO A 765 -5.47 -2.50 13.58
CA PRO A 765 -5.50 -1.84 14.89
C PRO A 765 -4.12 -1.74 15.54
N TYR A 766 -3.68 -0.53 15.82
CA TYR A 766 -2.50 -0.28 16.63
C TYR A 766 -2.86 -0.13 18.11
N MET A 767 -3.03 -1.28 18.76
CA MET A 767 -3.11 -1.42 20.21
C MET A 767 -1.72 -1.16 20.83
N LYS A 768 -1.54 -0.01 21.47
CA LYS A 768 -0.28 0.45 22.08
C LYS A 768 -0.20 -0.03 23.54
N GLY A 769 1.01 0.04 24.11
CA GLY A 769 1.21 0.02 25.56
C GLY A 769 1.53 1.42 26.07
N ASP A 770 1.84 1.51 27.35
CA ASP A 770 2.40 2.68 28.02
C ASP A 770 3.74 3.13 27.40
N TRP A 771 4.13 4.35 27.75
CA TRP A 771 5.24 5.10 27.16
C TRP A 771 6.55 4.32 27.08
N SER A 772 7.00 4.03 25.85
CA SER A 772 8.33 3.49 25.57
C SER A 772 9.13 4.48 24.74
N THR A 773 10.15 5.09 25.37
CA THR A 773 10.94 6.16 24.74
C THR A 773 11.74 5.65 23.54
N ASP A 774 12.39 4.49 23.67
CA ASP A 774 13.24 3.98 22.59
C ASP A 774 12.44 3.56 21.36
N LEU A 775 11.25 3.00 21.56
CA LEU A 775 10.32 2.69 20.47
C LEU A 775 9.81 3.97 19.79
N ALA A 776 9.48 5.00 20.57
CA ALA A 776 8.99 6.28 20.04
C ALA A 776 10.02 7.11 19.26
N LEU A 777 11.31 6.79 19.41
CA LEU A 777 12.38 7.38 18.60
C LEU A 777 12.51 6.72 17.20
N VAL A 778 11.83 5.61 16.91
CA VAL A 778 12.01 4.81 15.66
C VAL A 778 10.73 4.53 14.85
N GLN A 779 9.58 5.10 15.24
CA GLN A 779 8.31 4.98 14.52
C GLN A 779 7.37 6.18 14.79
N ASP A 780 6.23 6.28 14.10
CA ASP A 780 5.11 7.14 14.51
C ASP A 780 4.41 6.53 15.75
N TYR A 781 4.73 7.02 16.95
CA TYR A 781 4.27 6.39 18.21
C TYR A 781 3.02 7.04 18.79
N PHE A 782 2.94 8.37 18.80
CA PHE A 782 1.76 9.10 19.32
C PHE A 782 0.64 9.21 18.29
N CYS A 783 0.96 9.05 17.01
CA CYS A 783 0.04 9.20 15.89
C CYS A 783 -0.62 10.59 15.89
N ARG A 784 -1.87 10.68 15.43
CA ARG A 784 -2.72 11.88 15.63
C ARG A 784 -3.54 11.72 16.91
N LEU A 785 -4.37 12.71 17.27
CA LEU A 785 -5.06 12.85 18.56
C LEU A 785 -4.15 13.08 19.80
N ALA A 786 -2.83 13.16 19.64
CA ALA A 786 -1.90 13.56 20.69
C ALA A 786 -2.35 14.88 21.38
N LEU A 787 -2.63 14.82 22.68
CA LEU A 787 -3.20 15.93 23.46
C LEU A 787 -2.13 16.58 24.35
N MET A 788 -1.97 17.89 24.22
CA MET A 788 -0.95 18.71 24.90
C MET A 788 -1.55 20.01 25.48
N ARG A 789 -0.79 20.69 26.35
CA ARG A 789 -1.08 22.09 26.75
C ARG A 789 -0.41 23.09 25.81
N SER A 790 -1.07 24.23 25.58
CA SER A 790 -0.61 25.29 24.65
C SER A 790 0.81 25.79 24.96
N SER A 791 1.21 25.83 26.24
CA SER A 791 2.56 26.19 26.69
C SER A 791 3.67 25.30 26.10
N PHE A 792 3.38 24.06 25.71
CA PHE A 792 4.34 23.23 24.97
C PHE A 792 4.40 23.61 23.47
N LEU A 793 3.25 23.89 22.85
CA LEU A 793 3.19 24.39 21.46
C LEU A 793 3.92 25.73 21.30
N LYS A 794 3.71 26.68 22.23
CA LYS A 794 4.41 27.98 22.22
C LYS A 794 5.92 27.83 22.37
N ARG A 795 6.38 26.94 23.27
CA ARG A 795 7.80 26.58 23.41
C ARG A 795 8.39 25.93 22.15
N GLY A 796 7.57 25.30 21.31
CA GLY A 796 7.96 24.77 19.99
C GLY A 796 8.40 25.83 18.96
N ASN A 797 8.15 27.11 19.23
CA ASN A 797 8.46 28.26 18.38
C ASN A 797 7.68 28.30 17.04
N SER A 798 7.76 29.41 16.31
CA SER A 798 6.81 29.82 15.26
C SER A 798 6.86 29.04 13.93
N SER A 799 7.30 27.77 13.94
CA SER A 799 7.44 26.91 12.75
C SER A 799 6.44 25.74 12.72
N ILE A 800 5.40 25.75 13.56
CA ILE A 800 4.33 24.75 13.50
C ILE A 800 3.44 25.07 12.30
N ILE A 801 3.82 24.53 11.15
CA ILE A 801 3.15 24.73 9.85
C ILE A 801 2.68 23.37 9.28
N ASP A 802 3.23 22.27 9.80
CA ASP A 802 2.94 20.90 9.37
C ASP A 802 2.88 19.91 10.56
N LEU A 803 2.58 18.66 10.23
CA LEU A 803 2.41 17.55 11.17
C LEU A 803 3.74 17.03 11.76
N ALA A 804 4.88 17.23 11.09
CA ALA A 804 6.19 16.82 11.62
C ALA A 804 6.65 17.77 12.73
N ALA A 805 6.38 19.07 12.60
CA ALA A 805 6.58 20.04 13.68
C ALA A 805 5.71 19.70 14.92
N LEU A 806 4.51 19.16 14.72
CA LEU A 806 3.66 18.64 15.80
C LEU A 806 4.21 17.37 16.42
N TYR A 807 4.63 16.37 15.62
CA TYR A 807 5.26 15.15 16.14
C TYR A 807 6.51 15.46 16.97
N ARG A 808 7.39 16.34 16.47
CA ARG A 808 8.56 16.87 17.18
C ARG A 808 8.15 17.47 18.53
N THR A 809 7.06 18.23 18.57
CA THR A 809 6.59 18.89 19.79
C THR A 809 6.05 17.87 20.80
N ALA A 810 5.19 16.93 20.38
CA ALA A 810 4.70 15.85 21.25
C ALA A 810 5.85 14.98 21.79
N LEU A 811 6.80 14.59 20.94
CA LEU A 811 8.01 13.89 21.34
C LEU A 811 8.83 14.72 22.34
N SER A 812 8.96 16.03 22.14
CA SER A 812 9.66 16.91 23.10
C SER A 812 8.94 17.01 24.45
N CYS A 813 7.60 16.95 24.49
CA CYS A 813 6.84 16.84 25.74
C CYS A 813 7.12 15.54 26.50
N ALA A 814 7.28 14.44 25.77
CA ALA A 814 7.55 13.11 26.32
C ALA A 814 9.04 12.84 26.65
N LEU A 815 9.95 13.68 26.14
CA LEU A 815 11.39 13.64 26.37
C LEU A 815 11.91 14.62 27.42
N ALA A 816 11.08 15.59 27.83
CA ALA A 816 11.38 16.55 28.90
C ALA A 816 11.69 15.87 30.25
N ASP A 817 12.19 16.65 31.20
CA ASP A 817 12.42 16.18 32.58
C ASP A 817 11.08 15.91 33.29
N GLU A 818 11.03 14.82 34.07
CA GLU A 818 9.85 14.31 34.80
C GLU A 818 8.53 14.28 33.97
N PRO A 819 8.51 13.67 32.76
CA PRO A 819 7.39 13.81 31.83
C PRO A 819 6.25 12.85 32.18
N LYS A 820 5.06 13.38 32.48
CA LYS A 820 3.85 12.59 32.75
C LYS A 820 3.11 12.27 31.45
N VAL A 821 3.60 11.25 30.75
CA VAL A 821 2.99 10.71 29.53
C VAL A 821 1.94 9.66 29.90
N ILE A 822 0.72 9.77 29.34
CA ILE A 822 -0.42 8.91 29.69
C ILE A 822 -1.01 8.26 28.45
N HIS A 823 -1.15 6.93 28.47
CA HIS A 823 -1.86 6.15 27.46
C HIS A 823 -3.36 6.08 27.79
N VAL A 824 -4.19 6.15 26.75
CA VAL A 824 -5.63 5.88 26.79
C VAL A 824 -5.89 4.65 25.92
N PRO A 825 -5.97 3.43 26.49
CA PRO A 825 -6.02 2.16 25.75
C PRO A 825 -7.40 1.87 25.14
N PHE A 826 -7.86 2.77 24.29
CA PHE A 826 -9.09 2.67 23.51
C PHE A 826 -8.81 3.22 22.11
N VAL A 827 -9.46 2.66 21.09
CA VAL A 827 -9.27 3.10 19.69
C VAL A 827 -10.08 4.38 19.45
N LEU A 828 -9.47 5.52 19.77
CA LEU A 828 -10.14 6.83 19.74
C LEU A 828 -9.96 7.58 18.41
N TYR A 829 -9.05 7.12 17.57
CA TYR A 829 -8.72 7.73 16.29
C TYR A 829 -8.71 6.69 15.17
N HIS A 830 -9.31 7.07 14.04
CA HIS A 830 -9.49 6.23 12.86
C HIS A 830 -8.86 6.95 11.67
N ARG A 831 -7.70 6.48 11.22
CA ARG A 831 -6.86 7.18 10.24
C ARG A 831 -7.12 6.69 8.82
N SER A 832 -7.35 7.60 7.88
CA SER A 832 -7.63 7.26 6.48
C SER A 832 -6.50 6.40 5.89
N TYR A 833 -6.85 5.44 5.03
CA TYR A 833 -5.86 4.71 4.23
C TYR A 833 -5.11 5.63 3.25
N GLU A 834 -5.69 6.77 2.89
CA GLU A 834 -5.09 7.79 2.03
C GLU A 834 -3.94 8.54 2.76
N ASN A 835 -4.05 8.68 4.10
CA ASN A 835 -3.11 9.44 4.93
C ASN A 835 -1.88 8.61 5.33
N GLN A 836 -0.94 8.51 4.37
CA GLN A 836 0.29 7.73 4.48
C GLN A 836 1.23 8.16 5.63
N ASP A 837 2.14 7.26 5.99
CA ASP A 837 3.18 7.51 7.00
C ASP A 837 4.36 8.28 6.40
N HIS A 838 4.45 9.56 6.75
CA HIS A 838 5.47 10.49 6.27
C HIS A 838 6.85 10.28 6.92
N GLY A 839 7.37 9.04 6.88
CA GLY A 839 8.50 8.58 7.70
C GLY A 839 9.76 9.46 7.65
N ARG A 840 10.13 9.99 6.48
CA ARG A 840 11.29 10.91 6.36
C ARG A 840 11.11 12.22 7.12
N ASN A 841 9.88 12.74 7.18
CA ASN A 841 9.57 13.97 7.90
C ASN A 841 9.60 13.70 9.42
N LEU A 842 9.13 12.52 9.84
CA LEU A 842 9.20 12.05 11.22
C LEU A 842 10.64 11.82 11.69
N ALA A 843 11.51 11.24 10.84
CA ALA A 843 12.93 11.09 11.14
C ALA A 843 13.62 12.45 11.41
N SER A 844 13.31 13.48 10.60
CA SER A 844 13.80 14.85 10.84
C SER A 844 13.24 15.45 12.14
N ALA A 845 11.98 15.17 12.48
CA ALA A 845 11.38 15.58 13.76
C ALA A 845 12.07 14.91 14.96
N VAL A 846 12.47 13.64 14.83
CA VAL A 846 13.28 12.93 15.84
C VAL A 846 14.70 13.54 15.94
N GLU A 847 15.35 13.83 14.81
CA GLU A 847 16.67 14.51 14.80
C GLU A 847 16.64 15.86 15.52
N GLU A 848 15.56 16.63 15.40
CA GLU A 848 15.38 17.89 16.13
C GLU A 848 15.08 17.68 17.62
N ALA A 849 14.23 16.71 17.96
CA ALA A 849 13.91 16.39 19.36
C ALA A 849 15.15 15.89 20.13
N LEU A 850 15.99 15.03 19.52
CA LEU A 850 17.26 14.60 20.12
C LEU A 850 18.22 15.79 20.34
N ARG A 851 18.29 16.73 19.39
CA ARG A 851 19.08 17.97 19.51
C ARG A 851 18.57 18.93 20.59
N ALA A 852 17.31 18.82 21.02
CA ALA A 852 16.74 19.66 22.08
C ALA A 852 17.17 19.22 23.49
N PHE A 853 17.56 17.96 23.69
CA PHE A 853 18.02 17.42 24.98
C PHE A 853 19.44 16.84 24.89
N PRO A 854 20.46 17.68 24.61
CA PRO A 854 21.81 17.21 24.30
C PRO A 854 22.45 16.41 25.44
N ASP A 855 22.25 16.78 26.71
CA ASP A 855 22.85 16.05 27.83
C ASP A 855 22.34 14.60 27.96
N ARG A 856 21.11 14.35 27.50
CA ARG A 856 20.49 13.01 27.44
C ARG A 856 20.85 12.23 26.16
N PHE A 857 21.04 12.94 25.04
CA PHE A 857 21.15 12.34 23.71
C PHE A 857 22.45 12.67 22.93
N ALA A 858 23.49 13.21 23.57
CA ALA A 858 24.78 13.58 22.94
C ALA A 858 25.49 12.46 22.16
N ARG A 859 25.11 11.20 22.38
CA ARG A 859 25.64 10.00 21.70
C ARG A 859 24.63 9.34 20.75
N ALA A 860 23.48 9.95 20.50
CA ALA A 860 22.45 9.46 19.59
C ALA A 860 22.54 10.18 18.23
N SER A 861 22.42 9.42 17.14
CA SER A 861 22.25 9.96 15.79
C SER A 861 21.21 9.14 15.02
N VAL A 862 20.37 9.80 14.22
CA VAL A 862 19.40 9.10 13.37
C VAL A 862 20.12 8.55 12.13
N ALA A 863 20.01 7.25 11.90
CA ALA A 863 20.45 6.59 10.69
C ALA A 863 19.24 6.27 9.80
N HIS A 864 19.38 6.47 8.49
CA HIS A 864 18.30 6.32 7.51
C HIS A 864 18.57 5.12 6.61
N ASN A 865 17.58 4.25 6.40
CA ASN A 865 17.70 3.10 5.50
C ASN A 865 17.16 3.40 4.08
N ALA A 866 17.53 2.57 3.10
CA ALA A 866 17.17 2.77 1.70
C ALA A 866 15.65 2.68 1.40
N MET A 867 14.85 2.18 2.33
CA MET A 867 13.39 2.08 2.22
C MET A 867 12.66 3.28 2.86
N GLY A 868 13.36 4.14 3.60
CA GLY A 868 12.80 5.33 4.23
C GLY A 868 12.43 5.17 5.70
N ASN A 869 12.73 4.02 6.32
CA ASN A 869 12.65 3.86 7.78
C ASN A 869 13.98 4.36 8.41
N TRP A 870 13.95 4.65 9.70
CA TRP A 870 15.11 5.14 10.44
C TRP A 870 15.38 4.33 11.72
N SER A 871 16.60 4.43 12.24
CA SER A 871 17.04 3.84 13.51
C SER A 871 17.84 4.87 14.31
N ILE A 872 18.01 4.63 15.63
CA ILE A 872 18.92 5.43 16.46
C ILE A 872 20.24 4.67 16.64
N ASP A 873 21.28 5.21 16.03
CA ASP A 873 22.65 4.76 16.24
C ASP A 873 23.18 5.40 17.53
N TRP A 874 23.62 4.56 18.46
CA TRP A 874 24.16 4.98 19.76
C TRP A 874 25.69 4.81 19.76
N ALA A 875 26.41 5.92 19.86
CA ALA A 875 27.87 5.92 19.97
C ALA A 875 28.34 5.41 21.35
N LEU A 876 29.42 4.62 21.36
CA LEU A 876 30.14 4.30 22.60
C LEU A 876 30.80 5.57 23.20
N PRO A 877 30.90 5.68 24.54
CA PRO A 877 31.76 6.65 25.17
C PRO A 877 33.25 6.34 24.89
N ALA A 878 34.11 7.35 25.02
CA ALA A 878 35.55 7.23 24.84
C ALA A 878 36.28 7.73 26.11
N PRO A 879 37.05 6.89 26.83
CA PRO A 879 37.21 5.45 26.61
C PRO A 879 35.89 4.68 26.85
N PRO A 880 35.71 3.50 26.21
CA PRO A 880 34.61 2.60 26.52
C PRO A 880 34.79 2.01 27.93
N PRO A 881 33.70 1.71 28.67
CA PRO A 881 33.78 1.08 29.98
C PRO A 881 34.23 -0.38 29.88
N ARG A 882 34.77 -0.90 30.99
CA ARG A 882 35.12 -2.32 31.10
C ARG A 882 33.87 -3.17 31.34
N VAL A 883 33.69 -4.23 30.55
CA VAL A 883 32.58 -5.18 30.70
C VAL A 883 33.09 -6.52 31.26
N SER A 884 32.42 -7.04 32.29
CA SER A 884 32.64 -8.39 32.82
C SER A 884 31.51 -9.33 32.39
N LEU A 885 31.81 -10.28 31.50
CA LEU A 885 30.88 -11.32 31.04
C LEU A 885 30.92 -12.52 31.99
N ILE A 886 29.83 -12.72 32.74
CA ILE A 886 29.68 -13.80 33.72
C ILE A 886 29.02 -14.99 33.03
N VAL A 887 29.71 -16.13 33.03
CA VAL A 887 29.31 -17.37 32.35
C VAL A 887 29.18 -18.50 33.38
N PRO A 888 28.00 -18.70 34.01
CA PRO A 888 27.75 -19.86 34.84
C PRO A 888 27.79 -21.14 34.00
N THR A 889 28.58 -22.11 34.43
CA THR A 889 28.74 -23.38 33.70
C THR A 889 28.82 -24.57 34.66
N ARG A 890 28.47 -25.74 34.13
CA ARG A 890 28.77 -27.04 34.72
C ARG A 890 28.91 -28.03 33.58
N ASP A 891 30.11 -28.56 33.41
CA ASP A 891 30.43 -29.52 32.35
C ASP A 891 30.09 -28.96 30.94
N ARG A 892 29.92 -29.82 29.92
CA ARG A 892 29.51 -29.41 28.55
C ARG A 892 30.43 -28.38 27.89
N VAL A 893 31.72 -28.71 27.89
CA VAL A 893 32.78 -27.97 27.18
C VAL A 893 32.50 -27.75 25.68
N ASP A 894 31.67 -28.61 25.05
CA ASP A 894 31.23 -28.47 23.67
C ASP A 894 30.38 -27.22 23.42
N LEU A 895 29.59 -26.79 24.41
CA LEU A 895 28.82 -25.56 24.36
C LEU A 895 29.66 -24.38 24.87
N LEU A 896 30.29 -24.54 26.04
CA LEU A 896 31.07 -23.49 26.68
C LEU A 896 32.19 -22.93 25.78
N ARG A 897 32.90 -23.80 25.04
CA ARG A 897 33.96 -23.38 24.12
C ARG A 897 33.41 -22.52 22.98
N VAL A 898 32.24 -22.85 22.42
CA VAL A 898 31.61 -22.05 21.35
C VAL A 898 31.22 -20.66 21.86
N CYS A 899 30.70 -20.56 23.09
CA CYS A 899 30.35 -19.30 23.74
C CYS A 899 31.61 -18.45 24.02
N VAL A 900 32.58 -19.00 24.73
CA VAL A 900 33.79 -18.28 25.17
C VAL A 900 34.71 -17.91 23.99
N ASP A 901 34.93 -18.80 23.02
CA ASP A 901 35.72 -18.48 21.83
C ASP A 901 35.01 -17.40 20.97
N GLY A 902 33.67 -17.36 20.99
CA GLY A 902 32.87 -16.27 20.42
C GLY A 902 33.12 -14.92 21.09
N PHE A 903 33.13 -14.89 22.43
CA PHE A 903 33.44 -13.69 23.21
C PHE A 903 34.91 -13.23 23.06
N LEU A 904 35.86 -14.16 22.90
CA LEU A 904 37.29 -13.83 22.82
C LEU A 904 37.78 -13.45 21.41
N HIS A 905 37.12 -13.93 20.35
CA HIS A 905 37.61 -13.84 18.96
C HIS A 905 36.57 -13.39 17.91
N GLN A 906 35.28 -13.39 18.27
CA GLN A 906 34.17 -12.97 17.40
C GLN A 906 33.40 -11.77 17.98
N THR A 907 34.00 -11.03 18.92
CA THR A 907 33.42 -9.85 19.56
C THR A 907 34.41 -8.69 19.45
N ASP A 908 34.00 -7.63 18.76
CA ASP A 908 34.87 -6.48 18.45
C ASP A 908 34.71 -5.40 19.55
N TYR A 909 35.13 -5.75 20.77
CA TYR A 909 35.09 -4.86 21.95
C TYR A 909 36.45 -4.79 22.65
N PRO A 910 36.97 -3.61 23.02
CA PRO A 910 38.39 -3.46 23.39
C PRO A 910 38.72 -3.79 24.86
N ASP A 911 37.78 -3.63 25.81
CA ASP A 911 38.01 -3.92 27.24
C ASP A 911 36.91 -4.82 27.82
N LEU A 912 37.11 -6.13 27.67
CA LEU A 912 36.24 -7.16 28.21
C LEU A 912 37.03 -8.16 29.06
N GLU A 913 36.37 -8.69 30.09
CA GLU A 913 36.78 -9.91 30.80
C GLU A 913 35.66 -10.94 30.83
N ILE A 914 36.02 -12.20 31.02
CA ILE A 914 35.12 -13.34 31.10
C ILE A 914 35.35 -14.04 32.44
N ILE A 915 34.27 -14.35 33.13
CA ILE A 915 34.26 -14.97 34.46
C ILE A 915 33.45 -16.26 34.35
N ILE A 916 34.17 -17.36 34.15
CA ILE A 916 33.57 -18.70 34.07
C ILE A 916 33.28 -19.15 35.51
N ALA A 917 32.00 -19.21 35.87
CA ALA A 917 31.56 -19.57 37.21
C ALA A 917 31.22 -21.06 37.27
N ASP A 918 32.15 -21.86 37.78
CA ASP A 918 32.13 -23.32 37.75
C ASP A 918 31.32 -23.92 38.90
N ASN A 919 30.15 -24.50 38.61
CA ASN A 919 29.31 -25.20 39.60
C ASN A 919 29.61 -26.71 39.64
N ASP A 920 30.80 -27.05 40.16
CA ASP A 920 31.29 -28.43 40.33
C ASP A 920 31.29 -29.26 39.03
N SER A 921 31.98 -28.78 37.98
CA SER A 921 32.24 -29.56 36.76
C SER A 921 33.09 -30.81 37.05
N VAL A 922 32.65 -31.96 36.56
CA VAL A 922 33.27 -33.28 36.79
C VAL A 922 33.93 -33.90 35.56
N GLU A 923 33.64 -33.43 34.35
CA GLU A 923 34.24 -33.90 33.10
C GLU A 923 35.73 -33.50 33.01
N ASP A 924 36.59 -34.44 32.60
CA ASP A 924 38.03 -34.18 32.49
C ASP A 924 38.36 -33.30 31.28
N GLU A 925 37.56 -33.36 30.22
CA GLU A 925 37.60 -32.46 29.06
C GLU A 925 37.29 -31.01 29.45
N THR A 926 36.31 -30.80 30.34
CA THR A 926 35.95 -29.47 30.86
C THR A 926 37.08 -28.91 31.74
N LYS A 927 37.66 -29.71 32.63
CA LYS A 927 38.85 -29.33 33.44
C LYS A 927 40.08 -29.07 32.58
N ALA A 928 40.27 -29.84 31.50
CA ALA A 928 41.36 -29.62 30.55
C ALA A 928 41.19 -28.27 29.82
N TYR A 929 39.96 -27.91 29.41
CA TYR A 929 39.67 -26.59 28.86
C TYR A 929 39.87 -25.47 29.88
N PHE A 930 39.48 -25.63 31.14
CA PHE A 930 39.79 -24.66 32.19
C PHE A 930 41.30 -24.38 32.32
N ALA A 931 42.12 -25.43 32.27
CA ALA A 931 43.58 -25.31 32.25
C ALA A 931 44.16 -24.79 30.91
N GLU A 932 43.39 -24.82 29.83
CA GLU A 932 43.71 -24.24 28.51
C GLU A 932 43.40 -22.73 28.50
N ILE A 933 42.15 -22.38 28.79
CA ILE A 933 41.56 -21.04 28.59
C ILE A 933 41.95 -20.03 29.67
N GLY A 934 42.19 -20.48 30.92
CA GLY A 934 42.71 -19.66 32.02
C GLY A 934 44.14 -19.15 31.82
N LYS A 935 44.71 -19.32 30.62
CA LYS A 935 45.96 -18.68 30.17
C LYS A 935 45.72 -17.34 29.46
N ASP A 936 44.52 -17.08 28.94
CA ASP A 936 44.16 -15.76 28.43
C ASP A 936 43.91 -14.82 29.62
N LYS A 937 44.57 -13.67 29.64
CA LYS A 937 44.49 -12.69 30.73
C LYS A 937 43.11 -12.04 30.88
N ARG A 938 42.24 -12.20 29.88
CA ARG A 938 40.83 -11.76 29.93
C ARG A 938 39.93 -12.77 30.64
N VAL A 939 40.38 -14.00 30.88
CA VAL A 939 39.55 -15.09 31.41
C VAL A 939 39.94 -15.41 32.84
N SER A 940 38.93 -15.49 33.70
CA SER A 940 39.03 -16.00 35.07
C SER A 940 38.03 -17.15 35.27
N ILE A 941 38.36 -18.06 36.18
CA ILE A 941 37.52 -19.21 36.54
C ILE A 941 37.28 -19.13 38.05
N VAL A 942 36.03 -19.02 38.45
CA VAL A 942 35.59 -18.84 39.84
C VAL A 942 34.84 -20.10 40.27
N PRO A 943 35.29 -20.83 41.30
CA PRO A 943 34.60 -22.01 41.79
C PRO A 943 33.36 -21.61 42.60
N CYS A 944 32.20 -22.11 42.18
CA CYS A 944 30.89 -21.89 42.80
C CYS A 944 30.28 -23.23 43.27
N PRO A 945 30.90 -23.93 44.24
CA PRO A 945 30.53 -25.30 44.61
C PRO A 945 29.18 -25.38 45.33
N GLY A 946 28.46 -26.49 45.14
CA GLY A 946 27.18 -26.78 45.79
C GLY A 946 26.02 -27.06 44.83
N PRO A 947 24.78 -27.14 45.34
CA PRO A 947 23.60 -27.39 44.51
C PRO A 947 23.35 -26.22 43.55
N PHE A 948 22.95 -26.53 42.32
CA PHE A 948 22.70 -25.51 41.29
C PHE A 948 21.63 -24.49 41.73
N ASN A 949 22.05 -23.24 41.82
CA ASN A 949 21.20 -22.07 42.03
C ASN A 949 21.76 -20.93 41.17
N TYR A 950 21.06 -20.61 40.08
CA TYR A 950 21.51 -19.64 39.08
C TYR A 950 21.76 -18.26 39.70
N SER A 951 20.90 -17.82 40.61
CA SER A 951 21.06 -16.54 41.33
C SER A 951 22.33 -16.51 42.18
N VAL A 952 22.57 -17.53 43.01
CA VAL A 952 23.75 -17.61 43.89
C VAL A 952 25.05 -17.66 43.08
N ILE A 953 25.08 -18.45 41.99
CA ILE A 953 26.28 -18.59 41.15
C ILE A 953 26.63 -17.25 40.50
N ASN A 954 25.64 -16.53 39.95
CA ASN A 954 25.85 -15.22 39.35
C ASN A 954 26.17 -14.13 40.39
N ASN A 955 25.55 -14.16 41.58
CA ASN A 955 25.88 -13.24 42.68
C ASN A 955 27.34 -13.40 43.13
N LEU A 956 27.79 -14.65 43.32
CA LEU A 956 29.18 -14.93 43.69
C LEU A 956 30.17 -14.52 42.57
N ALA A 957 29.86 -14.82 41.31
CA ALA A 957 30.69 -14.39 40.18
C ALA A 957 30.72 -12.86 40.00
N ALA A 958 29.59 -12.17 40.22
CA ALA A 958 29.50 -10.71 40.19
C ALA A 958 30.34 -10.05 41.29
N SER A 959 30.57 -10.70 42.44
CA SER A 959 31.50 -10.18 43.46
C SER A 959 32.98 -10.27 43.06
N HIS A 960 33.31 -11.06 42.03
CA HIS A 960 34.66 -11.15 41.45
C HIS A 960 34.85 -10.25 40.22
N ALA A 961 33.76 -9.69 39.68
CA ALA A 961 33.78 -8.86 38.48
C ALA A 961 34.33 -7.45 38.73
N SER A 962 35.26 -7.00 37.89
CA SER A 962 35.93 -5.72 38.02
C SER A 962 35.50 -4.66 36.99
N GLY A 963 34.63 -5.02 36.05
CA GLY A 963 33.97 -4.11 35.13
C GLY A 963 32.91 -3.24 35.80
N SER A 964 32.67 -2.06 35.21
CA SER A 964 31.57 -1.17 35.58
C SER A 964 30.25 -1.59 34.92
N ILE A 965 30.31 -2.44 33.89
CA ILE A 965 29.17 -3.13 33.29
C ILE A 965 29.32 -4.62 33.55
N LEU A 966 28.25 -5.26 34.00
CA LEU A 966 28.16 -6.71 34.19
C LEU A 966 27.27 -7.28 33.10
N GLY A 967 27.69 -8.39 32.49
CA GLY A 967 26.87 -9.16 31.55
C GLY A 967 26.55 -10.53 32.09
N LEU A 968 25.27 -10.90 32.19
CA LEU A 968 24.86 -12.27 32.46
C LEU A 968 24.72 -13.01 31.12
N MET A 969 25.43 -14.13 30.97
CA MET A 969 25.60 -14.83 29.70
C MET A 969 25.52 -16.34 29.91
N ASN A 970 24.56 -17.03 29.28
CA ASN A 970 24.52 -18.50 29.34
C ASN A 970 25.71 -19.13 28.57
N ASN A 971 26.12 -20.33 29.01
CA ASN A 971 27.29 -21.03 28.47
C ASN A 971 27.08 -21.63 27.06
N ASP A 972 25.87 -21.56 26.50
CA ASP A 972 25.50 -22.09 25.17
C ASP A 972 24.98 -21.00 24.21
N LEU A 973 25.36 -19.74 24.46
CA LEU A 973 25.26 -18.66 23.47
C LEU A 973 26.23 -18.87 22.30
N LYS A 974 25.86 -18.33 21.13
CA LYS A 974 26.72 -18.20 19.95
C LYS A 974 26.49 -16.84 19.28
N VAL A 975 27.59 -16.10 19.14
CA VAL A 975 27.64 -14.76 18.52
C VAL A 975 27.24 -14.80 17.04
N ILE A 976 26.60 -13.73 16.55
CA ILE A 976 26.20 -13.56 15.14
C ILE A 976 26.87 -12.31 14.53
N ASP A 977 26.60 -11.12 15.08
CA ASP A 977 27.32 -9.88 14.74
C ASP A 977 28.46 -9.64 15.73
N ARG A 978 29.64 -9.27 15.21
CA ARG A 978 30.82 -8.92 16.02
C ARG A 978 30.62 -7.67 16.89
N ASN A 979 29.78 -6.74 16.44
CA ASN A 979 29.54 -5.48 17.14
C ASN A 979 28.53 -5.59 18.29
N TRP A 980 27.97 -6.78 18.57
CA TRP A 980 26.89 -6.99 19.56
C TRP A 980 27.19 -6.29 20.91
N LEU A 981 28.40 -6.49 21.45
CA LEU A 981 28.77 -5.96 22.76
C LEU A 981 28.96 -4.44 22.74
N ALA A 982 29.46 -3.88 21.63
CA ALA A 982 29.53 -2.44 21.42
C ALA A 982 28.12 -1.82 21.38
N GLN A 983 27.20 -2.45 20.65
CA GLN A 983 25.81 -2.01 20.50
C GLN A 983 25.01 -2.10 21.81
N MET A 984 25.16 -3.18 22.60
CA MET A 984 24.55 -3.28 23.93
C MET A 984 25.17 -2.26 24.89
N THR A 985 26.50 -2.11 24.87
CA THR A 985 27.20 -1.24 25.82
C THR A 985 26.90 0.24 25.57
N ALA A 986 26.75 0.68 24.32
CA ALA A 986 26.37 2.06 24.01
C ALA A 986 24.97 2.45 24.54
N ARG A 987 24.06 1.45 24.66
CA ARG A 987 22.72 1.59 25.23
C ARG A 987 22.74 1.58 26.77
N ILE A 988 23.39 0.60 27.43
CA ILE A 988 23.36 0.44 28.91
C ILE A 988 24.07 1.57 29.70
N VAL A 989 25.00 2.30 29.06
CA VAL A 989 25.66 3.48 29.65
C VAL A 989 24.81 4.76 29.58
N ARG A 990 23.52 4.66 29.22
CA ARG A 990 22.53 5.73 29.37
C ARG A 990 21.94 5.67 30.80
N PRO A 991 22.00 6.73 31.61
CA PRO A 991 21.63 6.68 33.03
C PRO A 991 20.24 6.09 33.29
N GLU A 992 19.25 6.37 32.44
CA GLU A 992 17.88 5.90 32.60
C GLU A 992 17.64 4.43 32.23
N ILE A 993 18.60 3.77 31.55
CA ILE A 993 18.50 2.36 31.16
C ILE A 993 19.23 1.50 32.19
N GLY A 994 18.51 0.71 32.99
CA GLY A 994 19.10 -0.15 34.03
C GLY A 994 19.55 -1.52 33.52
N ILE A 995 18.86 -2.07 32.51
CA ILE A 995 19.19 -3.36 31.86
C ILE A 995 19.03 -3.22 30.35
N VAL A 996 19.90 -3.89 29.57
CA VAL A 996 19.75 -4.12 28.13
C VAL A 996 19.80 -5.63 27.84
N GLY A 997 18.78 -6.17 27.17
CA GLY A 997 18.74 -7.57 26.71
C GLY A 997 18.76 -7.71 25.18
N ALA A 998 19.31 -8.82 24.69
CA ALA A 998 19.42 -9.11 23.25
C ALA A 998 18.19 -9.85 22.68
N LYS A 999 18.05 -9.91 21.36
CA LYS A 999 17.11 -10.80 20.66
C LYS A 999 17.76 -12.18 20.48
N LEU A 1000 17.19 -13.20 21.12
CA LEU A 1000 17.73 -14.57 21.07
C LEU A 1000 16.96 -15.43 20.08
N LEU A 1001 17.71 -16.18 19.27
CA LEU A 1001 17.20 -17.14 18.29
C LEU A 1001 17.50 -18.58 18.71
N TYR A 1002 16.60 -19.49 18.34
CA TYR A 1002 16.88 -20.92 18.26
C TYR A 1002 17.78 -21.23 17.05
N GLY A 1003 18.36 -22.44 17.02
CA GLY A 1003 19.22 -22.89 15.91
C GLY A 1003 18.49 -23.21 14.59
N ASP A 1004 17.20 -22.85 14.47
CA ASP A 1004 16.33 -22.98 13.29
C ASP A 1004 15.81 -21.62 12.79
N ASP A 1005 16.48 -20.52 13.20
CA ASP A 1005 16.12 -19.13 12.88
C ASP A 1005 14.73 -18.68 13.39
N THR A 1006 14.15 -19.40 14.36
CA THR A 1006 12.96 -18.94 15.09
C THR A 1006 13.32 -18.15 16.37
N VAL A 1007 12.47 -17.19 16.72
CA VAL A 1007 12.62 -16.31 17.89
C VAL A 1007 12.41 -17.11 19.17
N GLN A 1008 13.39 -17.04 20.06
CA GLN A 1008 13.34 -17.62 21.40
C GLN A 1008 13.03 -16.56 22.47
N HIS A 1009 13.57 -15.35 22.31
CA HIS A 1009 13.34 -14.22 23.21
C HIS A 1009 13.26 -12.90 22.45
N ALA A 1010 12.16 -12.18 22.65
CA ALA A 1010 11.93 -10.83 22.15
C ALA A 1010 11.43 -9.89 23.27
N GLY A 1011 12.05 -10.00 24.46
CA GLY A 1011 11.49 -9.50 25.71
C GLY A 1011 10.55 -10.51 26.39
N VAL A 1012 10.18 -10.20 27.63
CA VAL A 1012 9.23 -10.95 28.45
C VAL A 1012 8.08 -10.04 28.90
N THR A 1013 6.86 -10.54 28.72
CA THR A 1013 5.61 -9.87 29.04
C THR A 1013 4.98 -10.52 30.27
N LEU A 1014 4.57 -9.71 31.25
CA LEU A 1014 3.88 -10.15 32.47
C LEU A 1014 2.42 -10.53 32.16
N GLY A 1015 1.77 -11.24 33.09
CA GLY A 1015 0.35 -11.62 32.96
C GLY A 1015 0.08 -12.75 31.98
N ILE A 1016 1.01 -13.09 31.08
CA ILE A 1016 0.96 -14.33 30.28
C ILE A 1016 1.30 -15.52 31.18
N GLY A 1017 0.27 -16.00 31.89
CA GLY A 1017 0.35 -16.97 32.99
C GLY A 1017 0.97 -16.39 34.27
N LEU A 1018 2.24 -15.98 34.19
CA LEU A 1018 2.91 -15.16 35.19
C LEU A 1018 3.80 -14.13 34.49
N ALA A 1019 4.70 -14.65 33.65
CA ALA A 1019 5.52 -13.93 32.71
C ALA A 1019 5.95 -14.91 31.60
N SER A 1020 5.98 -14.47 30.35
CA SER A 1020 6.35 -15.32 29.21
C SER A 1020 7.08 -14.54 28.10
N HIS A 1021 7.85 -15.25 27.29
CA HIS A 1021 8.59 -14.67 26.16
C HIS A 1021 7.61 -14.34 25.02
N ILE A 1022 7.47 -13.06 24.67
CA ILE A 1022 6.61 -12.63 23.56
C ILE A 1022 7.22 -13.06 22.21
N TYR A 1023 6.36 -13.32 21.22
CA TYR A 1023 6.70 -13.79 19.87
C TYR A 1023 7.57 -15.06 19.78
N LYS A 1024 7.60 -15.88 20.82
CA LYS A 1024 8.33 -17.14 20.84
C LYS A 1024 7.84 -18.10 19.74
N GLY A 1025 8.76 -18.63 18.94
CA GLY A 1025 8.49 -19.55 17.82
C GLY A 1025 8.20 -18.87 16.47
N PHE A 1026 8.14 -17.55 16.40
CA PHE A 1026 8.00 -16.83 15.13
C PHE A 1026 9.32 -16.85 14.34
N SER A 1027 9.28 -16.84 13.01
CA SER A 1027 10.50 -16.69 12.20
C SER A 1027 11.20 -15.35 12.49
N THR A 1028 12.55 -15.32 12.46
CA THR A 1028 13.31 -14.06 12.58
C THR A 1028 13.01 -13.04 11.47
N LEU A 1029 12.39 -13.46 10.35
CA LEU A 1029 11.92 -12.59 9.27
C LEU A 1029 10.56 -11.92 9.57
N HIS A 1030 9.88 -12.29 10.67
CA HIS A 1030 8.58 -11.74 11.02
C HIS A 1030 8.72 -10.37 11.72
N HIS A 1031 8.02 -9.35 11.22
CA HIS A 1031 8.08 -7.98 11.77
C HIS A 1031 7.28 -7.80 13.08
N GLY A 1032 6.36 -8.72 13.40
CA GLY A 1032 5.43 -8.57 14.52
C GLY A 1032 4.36 -7.50 14.24
N ARG A 1033 3.38 -7.33 15.14
CA ARG A 1033 2.43 -6.22 15.01
C ARG A 1033 3.20 -4.89 15.07
N HIS A 1034 2.96 -4.00 14.10
CA HIS A 1034 3.55 -2.66 14.03
C HIS A 1034 5.08 -2.65 14.21
N GLY A 1035 5.79 -3.63 13.62
CA GLY A 1035 7.25 -3.67 13.64
C GLY A 1035 7.89 -4.07 14.98
N ARG A 1036 7.10 -4.46 16.00
CA ARG A 1036 7.58 -4.73 17.37
C ARG A 1036 8.53 -5.94 17.53
N LEU A 1037 8.84 -6.70 16.47
CA LEU A 1037 9.94 -7.69 16.46
C LEU A 1037 11.26 -7.16 15.85
N THR A 1038 11.25 -5.95 15.30
CA THR A 1038 12.36 -5.34 14.54
C THR A 1038 12.75 -3.94 15.04
N LEU A 1039 12.13 -3.45 16.12
CA LEU A 1039 12.38 -2.14 16.72
C LEU A 1039 12.73 -2.32 18.21
N SER A 1040 13.84 -1.73 18.67
CA SER A 1040 14.17 -1.63 20.10
C SER A 1040 13.03 -0.99 20.90
N GLN A 1041 12.71 -1.55 22.06
CA GLN A 1041 11.60 -1.09 22.90
C GLN A 1041 11.81 -1.42 24.37
N ASP A 1042 11.12 -0.68 25.24
CA ASP A 1042 11.02 -1.02 26.66
C ASP A 1042 10.14 -2.26 26.86
N VAL A 1043 10.53 -3.10 27.82
CA VAL A 1043 9.84 -4.33 28.20
C VAL A 1043 9.88 -4.52 29.70
N SER A 1044 8.94 -5.26 30.28
CA SER A 1044 8.93 -5.48 31.74
C SER A 1044 10.10 -6.33 32.23
N ALA A 1045 10.57 -7.25 31.39
CA ALA A 1045 11.76 -8.05 31.65
C ALA A 1045 12.47 -8.50 30.37
N VAL A 1046 13.76 -8.77 30.49
CA VAL A 1046 14.58 -9.54 29.54
C VAL A 1046 15.17 -10.75 30.25
N THR A 1047 15.56 -11.80 29.52
CA THR A 1047 16.11 -13.00 30.17
C THR A 1047 17.60 -12.86 30.49
N ALA A 1048 18.03 -13.44 31.62
CA ALA A 1048 19.43 -13.46 32.04
C ALA A 1048 20.33 -14.34 31.15
N ALA A 1049 19.77 -15.10 30.19
CA ALA A 1049 20.56 -15.82 29.21
C ALA A 1049 21.47 -14.89 28.37
N CYS A 1050 21.06 -13.63 28.14
CA CYS A 1050 21.93 -12.57 27.64
C CYS A 1050 21.38 -11.17 28.01
N LEU A 1051 21.92 -10.57 29.08
CA LEU A 1051 21.66 -9.17 29.43
C LEU A 1051 22.91 -8.45 29.92
N LEU A 1052 22.95 -7.12 29.78
CA LEU A 1052 23.89 -6.21 30.44
C LEU A 1052 23.18 -5.36 31.49
N VAL A 1053 23.88 -5.05 32.58
CA VAL A 1053 23.45 -4.18 33.67
C VAL A 1053 24.65 -3.35 34.18
N ARG A 1054 24.44 -2.12 34.64
CA ARG A 1054 25.51 -1.34 35.28
C ARG A 1054 25.79 -1.88 36.69
N ARG A 1055 27.06 -1.91 37.08
CA ARG A 1055 27.48 -2.37 38.41
C ARG A 1055 26.76 -1.61 39.53
N GLU A 1056 26.68 -0.28 39.43
CA GLU A 1056 25.98 0.55 40.43
C GLU A 1056 24.52 0.13 40.65
N VAL A 1057 23.80 -0.18 39.56
CA VAL A 1057 22.39 -0.62 39.59
C VAL A 1057 22.27 -2.04 40.15
N TRP A 1058 23.21 -2.92 39.79
CA TRP A 1058 23.28 -4.28 40.35
C TRP A 1058 23.50 -4.26 41.87
N ASP A 1059 24.45 -3.45 42.33
CA ASP A 1059 24.81 -3.31 43.75
C ASP A 1059 23.69 -2.58 44.52
N GLU A 1060 22.97 -1.63 43.90
CA GLU A 1060 21.80 -0.93 44.44
C GLU A 1060 20.62 -1.87 44.72
N VAL A 1061 20.26 -2.73 43.75
CA VAL A 1061 19.09 -3.64 43.88
C VAL A 1061 19.41 -5.00 44.51
N GLY A 1062 20.68 -5.23 44.89
CA GLY A 1062 21.14 -6.44 45.55
C GLY A 1062 21.18 -7.69 44.66
N GLY A 1063 21.55 -7.55 43.38
CA GLY A 1063 21.76 -8.68 42.46
C GLY A 1063 20.54 -9.56 42.20
N LEU A 1064 20.74 -10.84 41.88
CA LEU A 1064 19.67 -11.81 41.65
C LEU A 1064 19.07 -12.34 42.97
N GLU A 1065 17.77 -12.65 42.95
CA GLU A 1065 17.07 -13.22 44.10
C GLU A 1065 17.45 -14.68 44.34
N GLU A 1066 18.18 -14.95 45.42
CA GLU A 1066 18.73 -16.28 45.74
C GLU A 1066 17.66 -17.31 46.10
N THR A 1067 16.45 -16.87 46.46
CA THR A 1067 15.30 -17.76 46.66
C THR A 1067 14.61 -18.21 45.37
N LEU A 1068 15.06 -17.75 44.19
CA LEU A 1068 14.56 -18.14 42.86
C LEU A 1068 15.64 -18.91 42.06
N PRO A 1069 15.94 -20.18 42.40
CA PRO A 1069 17.16 -20.86 41.94
C PRO A 1069 17.19 -21.20 40.45
N VAL A 1070 16.05 -21.22 39.75
CA VAL A 1070 15.97 -21.67 38.34
C VAL A 1070 14.98 -20.87 37.49
N ALA A 1071 13.83 -20.47 38.02
CA ALA A 1071 12.79 -19.76 37.26
C ALA A 1071 12.55 -18.35 37.81
N TYR A 1072 12.23 -17.40 36.92
CA TYR A 1072 11.82 -16.02 37.22
C TYR A 1072 12.84 -15.14 37.99
N ASN A 1073 14.08 -15.58 38.23
CA ASN A 1073 15.13 -14.73 38.82
C ASN A 1073 15.49 -13.53 37.93
N ASP A 1074 15.45 -13.70 36.61
CA ASP A 1074 15.62 -12.65 35.60
C ASP A 1074 14.43 -11.67 35.59
N VAL A 1075 13.20 -12.19 35.68
CA VAL A 1075 11.98 -11.37 35.80
C VAL A 1075 11.97 -10.57 37.11
N ASP A 1076 12.29 -11.20 38.25
CA ASP A 1076 12.41 -10.52 39.55
C ASP A 1076 13.47 -9.41 39.50
N PHE A 1077 14.63 -9.68 38.91
CA PHE A 1077 15.71 -8.72 38.76
C PHE A 1077 15.29 -7.51 37.92
N CYS A 1078 14.66 -7.74 36.77
CA CYS A 1078 14.11 -6.66 35.94
C CYS A 1078 13.06 -5.83 36.70
N LEU A 1079 12.18 -6.48 37.47
CA LEU A 1079 11.18 -5.79 38.29
C LEU A 1079 11.79 -5.00 39.46
N LYS A 1080 12.90 -5.46 40.05
CA LYS A 1080 13.68 -4.68 41.05
C LYS A 1080 14.36 -3.46 40.43
N VAL A 1081 15.06 -3.63 39.31
CA VAL A 1081 15.69 -2.53 38.58
C VAL A 1081 14.64 -1.50 38.14
N SER A 1082 13.46 -1.95 37.70
CA SER A 1082 12.36 -1.05 37.38
C SER A 1082 11.67 -0.44 38.60
N ALA A 1083 11.68 -1.09 39.77
CA ALA A 1083 11.20 -0.50 41.02
C ALA A 1083 12.13 0.60 41.55
N ALA A 1084 13.42 0.56 41.19
CA ALA A 1084 14.40 1.63 41.45
C ALA A 1084 14.30 2.80 40.45
N GLY A 1085 13.35 2.77 39.49
CA GLY A 1085 13.10 3.86 38.54
C GLY A 1085 13.86 3.75 37.21
N TYR A 1086 14.67 2.71 37.00
CA TYR A 1086 15.36 2.48 35.73
C TYR A 1086 14.48 1.73 34.71
N ARG A 1087 14.75 1.94 33.42
CA ARG A 1087 14.09 1.23 32.32
C ARG A 1087 14.81 -0.08 31.95
N VAL A 1088 14.06 -1.06 31.46
CA VAL A 1088 14.58 -2.33 30.95
C VAL A 1088 14.36 -2.37 29.45
N LEU A 1089 15.45 -2.30 28.68
CA LEU A 1089 15.44 -2.16 27.23
C LEU A 1089 15.70 -3.51 26.56
N TRP A 1090 14.86 -3.87 25.59
CA TRP A 1090 15.15 -4.96 24.67
C TRP A 1090 15.64 -4.41 23.33
N ALA A 1091 16.82 -4.85 22.90
CA ALA A 1091 17.47 -4.40 21.67
C ALA A 1091 17.16 -5.38 20.52
N ALA A 1092 16.25 -4.99 19.63
CA ALA A 1092 15.72 -5.86 18.57
C ALA A 1092 16.74 -6.24 17.49
N GLU A 1093 17.76 -5.40 17.31
CA GLU A 1093 18.76 -5.48 16.24
C GLU A 1093 19.96 -6.35 16.65
N ILE A 1094 20.09 -6.64 17.95
CA ILE A 1094 21.23 -7.36 18.52
C ILE A 1094 20.86 -8.85 18.61
N LEU A 1095 21.28 -9.60 17.59
CA LEU A 1095 20.97 -11.01 17.42
C LEU A 1095 22.05 -11.92 18.00
N MET A 1096 21.63 -12.94 18.76
CA MET A 1096 22.47 -14.08 19.17
C MET A 1096 21.69 -15.39 19.09
N TYR A 1097 22.36 -16.50 18.80
CA TYR A 1097 21.77 -17.81 19.01
C TYR A 1097 21.94 -18.20 20.48
N HIS A 1098 20.90 -18.78 21.08
CA HIS A 1098 20.98 -19.46 22.37
C HIS A 1098 20.57 -20.92 22.13
N LEU A 1099 21.54 -21.82 22.17
CA LEU A 1099 21.41 -23.19 21.65
C LEU A 1099 20.61 -24.13 22.58
N GLU A 1100 19.96 -23.56 23.61
CA GLU A 1100 19.29 -24.30 24.67
C GLU A 1100 18.03 -25.05 24.20
N SER A 1101 18.24 -26.30 23.82
CA SER A 1101 17.26 -27.40 23.97
C SER A 1101 17.90 -28.78 24.14
N GLN A 1102 19.24 -28.88 24.18
CA GLN A 1102 19.97 -30.15 24.29
C GLN A 1102 20.48 -30.48 25.71
N SER A 1103 20.42 -29.54 26.65
CA SER A 1103 20.81 -29.72 28.05
C SER A 1103 19.60 -30.05 28.95
N ARG A 1104 18.46 -29.38 28.74
CA ARG A 1104 17.24 -29.55 29.54
C ARG A 1104 16.21 -30.44 28.85
N GLY A 1105 16.15 -31.71 29.27
CA GLY A 1105 14.99 -32.56 28.97
C GLY A 1105 13.69 -31.94 29.53
N LYS A 1106 12.62 -32.00 28.72
CA LYS A 1106 11.31 -31.35 28.95
C LYS A 1106 10.85 -31.39 30.42
N ASP A 1107 10.27 -30.29 30.91
CA ASP A 1107 9.86 -30.11 32.31
C ASP A 1107 8.59 -30.90 32.69
N ILE A 1108 8.73 -32.23 32.74
CA ILE A 1108 7.62 -33.17 32.97
C ILE A 1108 7.71 -33.85 34.36
N SER A 1109 8.87 -33.81 35.04
CA SER A 1109 9.00 -34.43 36.37
C SER A 1109 8.22 -33.67 37.46
N PRO A 1110 7.64 -34.36 38.47
CA PRO A 1110 6.87 -33.72 39.53
C PRO A 1110 7.65 -32.65 40.31
N GLU A 1111 8.90 -32.96 40.68
CA GLU A 1111 9.79 -32.08 41.46
C GLU A 1111 10.06 -30.74 40.74
N LYS A 1112 10.25 -30.78 39.42
CA LYS A 1112 10.42 -29.56 38.60
C LYS A 1112 9.17 -28.68 38.63
N ARG A 1113 7.98 -29.29 38.64
CA ARG A 1113 6.69 -28.59 38.68
C ARG A 1113 6.42 -27.99 40.06
N GLU A 1114 6.64 -28.75 41.13
CA GLU A 1114 6.49 -28.28 42.52
C GLU A 1114 7.42 -27.10 42.82
N ARG A 1115 8.68 -27.14 42.32
CA ARG A 1115 9.58 -26.00 42.37
C ARG A 1115 9.05 -24.80 41.58
N LEU A 1116 8.63 -25.00 40.32
CA LEU A 1116 8.10 -23.92 39.49
C LEU A 1116 6.87 -23.25 40.13
N ASP A 1117 5.97 -24.02 40.73
CA ASP A 1117 4.79 -23.49 41.41
C ASP A 1117 5.14 -22.80 42.75
N THR A 1118 6.22 -23.23 43.40
CA THR A 1118 6.82 -22.49 44.55
C THR A 1118 7.43 -21.16 44.11
N ASP A 1119 8.15 -21.13 42.99
CA ASP A 1119 8.78 -19.91 42.45
C ASP A 1119 7.70 -18.91 41.97
N LYS A 1120 6.62 -19.39 41.30
CA LYS A 1120 5.43 -18.57 41.01
C LYS A 1120 4.80 -17.97 42.26
N LYS A 1121 4.68 -18.76 43.33
CA LYS A 1121 4.11 -18.29 44.60
C LYS A 1121 4.95 -17.17 45.20
N ARG A 1122 6.28 -17.32 45.26
CA ARG A 1122 7.21 -16.26 45.72
C ARG A 1122 7.06 -14.98 44.90
N MET A 1123 7.02 -15.10 43.57
CA MET A 1123 6.80 -13.96 42.68
C MET A 1123 5.48 -13.23 42.97
N ARG A 1124 4.38 -13.97 43.21
CA ARG A 1124 3.08 -13.39 43.57
C ARG A 1124 3.06 -12.76 44.97
N GLU A 1125 3.72 -13.38 45.95
CA GLU A 1125 3.88 -12.82 47.30
C GLU A 1125 4.71 -11.53 47.32
N ARG A 1126 5.68 -11.36 46.40
CA ARG A 1126 6.51 -10.15 46.28
C ARG A 1126 5.87 -9.03 45.43
N TRP A 1127 5.32 -9.38 44.26
CA TRP A 1127 4.97 -8.39 43.23
C TRP A 1127 3.46 -8.18 43.05
N GLY A 1128 2.59 -9.04 43.60
CA GLY A 1128 1.14 -8.85 43.61
C GLY A 1128 0.53 -8.59 42.23
N GLU A 1129 -0.25 -7.50 42.12
CA GLU A 1129 -0.91 -7.04 40.89
C GLU A 1129 0.05 -6.57 39.78
N ARG A 1130 1.31 -6.23 40.11
CA ARG A 1130 2.28 -5.78 39.09
C ARG A 1130 2.55 -6.87 38.05
N LEU A 1131 2.28 -8.14 38.39
CA LEU A 1131 2.38 -9.28 37.48
C LEU A 1131 1.13 -9.50 36.60
N ASP A 1132 0.05 -8.73 36.77
CA ASP A 1132 -1.17 -8.80 35.93
C ASP A 1132 -1.25 -7.64 34.92
N LYS A 1133 -0.55 -6.54 35.21
CA LYS A 1133 -0.55 -5.28 34.47
C LYS A 1133 0.84 -5.02 33.92
N ASP A 1134 1.14 -5.60 32.76
CA ASP A 1134 2.34 -5.27 31.98
C ASP A 1134 2.13 -3.92 31.27
N PRO A 1135 2.94 -2.88 31.54
CA PRO A 1135 2.76 -1.57 30.92
C PRO A 1135 3.00 -1.59 29.40
N PHE A 1136 3.94 -2.42 28.91
CA PHE A 1136 4.35 -2.41 27.51
C PHE A 1136 3.50 -3.36 26.62
N HIS A 1137 2.54 -4.09 27.21
CA HIS A 1137 1.61 -4.99 26.53
C HIS A 1137 0.14 -4.63 26.80
N SER A 1138 -0.45 -3.93 25.82
CA SER A 1138 -1.81 -3.39 25.83
C SER A 1138 -2.85 -4.28 26.50
N PRO A 1139 -3.79 -3.73 27.29
CA PRO A 1139 -4.95 -4.48 27.78
C PRO A 1139 -5.86 -4.99 26.65
N ASN A 1140 -5.78 -4.38 25.46
CA ASN A 1140 -6.49 -4.82 24.25
C ASN A 1140 -5.82 -6.02 23.56
N LEU A 1141 -4.65 -6.47 24.03
CA LEU A 1141 -3.93 -7.64 23.55
C LEU A 1141 -4.02 -8.81 24.55
N SER A 1142 -4.12 -10.02 23.99
CA SER A 1142 -4.30 -11.28 24.71
C SER A 1142 -3.20 -11.52 25.75
N ASN A 1143 -3.57 -12.02 26.92
CA ASN A 1143 -2.65 -12.56 27.92
C ASN A 1143 -2.67 -14.10 27.97
N LEU A 1144 -3.32 -14.76 27.02
CA LEU A 1144 -3.42 -16.23 26.96
C LEU A 1144 -2.37 -16.87 26.03
N CYS A 1145 -1.77 -16.09 25.14
CA CYS A 1145 -0.83 -16.53 24.12
C CYS A 1145 0.24 -15.47 23.83
N THR A 1146 1.35 -15.88 23.22
CA THR A 1146 2.55 -15.06 23.01
C THR A 1146 2.63 -14.40 21.64
N ASP A 1147 1.54 -14.39 20.87
CA ASP A 1147 1.48 -13.89 19.48
C ASP A 1147 1.10 -12.41 19.37
N ALA A 1148 0.73 -11.77 20.49
CA ALA A 1148 0.09 -10.45 20.51
C ALA A 1148 -1.19 -10.39 19.64
N SER A 1149 -2.02 -11.44 19.67
CA SER A 1149 -3.40 -11.40 19.20
C SER A 1149 -4.28 -10.46 20.06
N LEU A 1150 -5.46 -10.10 19.54
CA LEU A 1150 -6.43 -9.26 20.26
C LEU A 1150 -7.03 -10.02 21.46
N SER A 1151 -7.33 -9.31 22.55
CA SER A 1151 -7.92 -9.89 23.75
C SER A 1151 -9.43 -10.07 23.63
N TYR A 1152 -9.94 -11.17 24.19
CA TYR A 1152 -11.35 -11.53 24.21
C TYR A 1152 -11.78 -12.03 25.59
N PRO A 1153 -12.47 -11.20 26.41
CA PRO A 1153 -12.71 -9.76 26.22
C PRO A 1153 -11.41 -8.93 26.37
N ALA A 1154 -11.47 -7.64 26.06
CA ALA A 1154 -10.46 -6.67 26.44
C ALA A 1154 -10.23 -6.65 27.97
N ARG A 1155 -8.99 -6.37 28.39
CA ARG A 1155 -8.59 -6.33 29.81
C ARG A 1155 -8.69 -4.91 30.42
N VAL A 1156 -9.48 -4.05 29.79
CA VAL A 1156 -9.77 -2.67 30.21
C VAL A 1156 -11.25 -2.35 29.96
N THR A 1157 -11.80 -1.48 30.80
CA THR A 1157 -13.22 -1.14 30.84
C THR A 1157 -13.39 0.38 30.78
N PRO A 1158 -14.29 0.96 29.96
CA PRO A 1158 -14.56 2.39 29.98
C PRO A 1158 -15.19 2.84 31.29
N SER A 1159 -14.84 4.03 31.79
CA SER A 1159 -15.25 4.50 33.13
C SER A 1159 -16.77 4.69 33.34
N TRP A 1160 -17.57 4.69 32.27
CA TRP A 1160 -19.04 4.67 32.36
C TRP A 1160 -19.64 3.26 32.55
N GLN A 1161 -18.88 2.21 32.26
CA GLN A 1161 -19.25 0.83 32.60
C GLN A 1161 -18.88 0.48 34.05
N GLU A 1162 -17.89 1.15 34.63
CA GLU A 1162 -17.46 0.97 36.04
C GLU A 1162 -18.48 1.49 37.07
N THR A 1163 -19.49 2.25 36.65
CA THR A 1163 -20.45 2.96 37.53
C THR A 1163 -21.81 2.26 37.70
N ASN A 1164 -21.83 0.92 37.79
CA ASN A 1164 -23.02 0.09 38.05
C ASN A 1164 -22.96 -0.61 39.43
#